data_AF-A0AAD4C7S7-F1
#
_entry.id   AF-A0AAD4C7S7-F1
#
_cell.length_a   1.000
_cell.length_b   1.000
_cell.length_c   1.000
_cell.angle_alpha   90.00
_cell.angle_beta   90.00
_cell.angle_gamma   90.00
#
_symmetry.space_group_name_H-M   'P 1'
#
loop_
_entity.id
_entity.type
_entity.pdbx_description
1 polymer ?
#
loop_
_entity_poly.entity_id
_entity_poly.type
_entity_poly.pdbx_seq_one_letter_code
_entity_poly.pdbx_strand_id
1 'polypeptide(L)'
;MDVPHQLQTLLQFLVTDASSIAHLAYILDHLSSSCLAPSPHLQKWVTRVTSLMHSKDPATRWAAICIAYRMSFLSRSLLIENAQSWVGIILPSLTKPEPVPVLRASMRYLTLVFSAAGHNLEFQRQVAVPIVPKVSSALLTIAEKHNDRDIKNSSIRSLAQLVPLYPSLHKALSQRLFAVCHQIFSGSTHHATESLLDATVNLYAVLHFLGGKVGGTHLWRNSLDEVLQFSWSSWLTLRTTFPTSASHKVTAYFRSPNGKLPDSLLHADAMAGNPLTTVALNLDRLKCGVNAIGALLRVPVNRPVRVPIGHLATLCWCLLTSTHDDEGQAHFNPHVRTAESAVVPQIWAHGCRLLSCLTQTAQELLAPHTSKLIMIISSHLEDNLESPQRHSFLRCAYHLLHFCPVVGSSLAVNRLLKATISILSPLYLHQPRTESNPGAGSQSRANKKRRREYEADSILSTSNIALCARTDECDTLITALDVVDQCMRNAELVPSTRSLANRVLLSILLSLSSIPPSSLSSDPNFHGRVLEKVRDMCVDNVQGTSYAMSKSTSLVLHTFFSKNLATRDKLHSHVDLLLHPRRPPFVRMLPTVESLSLVSAEESTEERATRQSLDLVFGNGEMCAFTSEPQTHPEPVIHNSLTVDQQTHPNPSPERALLTFITPYPQATSDTGNLSMEMPTPPAAPVAAPLQAIPDAPTESHLPIPPKEPASSVYVAPMLVDESDHEEVPTIDLGSDSDDD
;
A
#
# COMPACT_ATOMS: atom_id res chain seq x y z
N MET A 1 33.25 7.18 -50.91
CA MET A 1 31.83 7.62 -50.96
C MET A 1 31.45 7.96 -49.54
N ASP A 2 31.21 9.24 -49.25
CA ASP A 2 30.87 9.68 -47.90
C ASP A 2 29.46 9.17 -47.55
N VAL A 3 29.35 8.40 -46.47
CA VAL A 3 28.06 7.91 -46.00
C VAL A 3 27.22 9.14 -45.61
N PRO A 4 26.04 9.35 -46.23
CA PRO A 4 25.24 10.54 -45.94
C PRO A 4 24.89 10.57 -44.45
N HIS A 5 25.03 11.75 -43.85
CA HIS A 5 24.72 11.93 -42.43
C HIS A 5 23.25 11.55 -42.19
N GLN A 6 22.99 10.65 -41.23
CA GLN A 6 21.64 10.07 -41.02
C GLN A 6 20.54 11.14 -40.87
N LEU A 7 20.86 12.26 -40.22
CA LEU A 7 19.94 13.39 -40.06
C LEU A 7 19.53 14.04 -41.40
N GLN A 8 20.41 14.05 -42.40
CA GLN A 8 20.08 14.55 -43.75
C GLN A 8 19.02 13.66 -44.41
N THR A 9 19.15 12.34 -44.30
CA THR A 9 18.17 11.39 -44.81
C THR A 9 16.83 11.55 -44.10
N LEU A 10 16.85 11.69 -42.77
CA LEU A 10 15.62 11.92 -42.00
C LEU A 10 14.93 13.23 -42.39
N LEU A 11 15.69 14.27 -42.71
CA LEU A 11 15.16 15.59 -43.08
C LEU A 11 14.34 15.53 -44.39
N GLN A 12 14.62 14.57 -45.28
CA GLN A 12 13.84 14.35 -46.50
C GLN A 12 12.40 13.92 -46.18
N PHE A 13 12.17 13.21 -45.08
CA PHE A 13 10.83 12.80 -44.64
C PHE A 13 10.05 13.94 -43.94
N LEU A 14 10.70 15.08 -43.65
CA LEU A 14 10.07 16.25 -43.05
C LEU A 14 9.76 17.36 -44.07
N VAL A 15 9.98 17.14 -45.37
CA VAL A 15 9.84 18.19 -46.40
C VAL A 15 8.41 18.73 -46.48
N THR A 16 7.40 17.86 -46.37
CA THR A 16 5.99 18.27 -46.34
C THR A 16 5.32 17.89 -45.03
N ASP A 17 4.31 18.66 -44.65
CA ASP A 17 3.52 18.45 -43.45
C ASP A 17 2.88 17.04 -43.44
N ALA A 18 2.29 16.63 -44.57
CA ALA A 18 1.74 15.27 -44.74
C ALA A 18 2.81 14.17 -44.62
N SER A 19 3.99 14.36 -45.22
CA SER A 19 5.08 13.38 -45.11
C SER A 19 5.58 13.22 -43.68
N SER A 20 5.61 14.32 -42.91
CA SER A 20 6.07 14.28 -41.52
C SER A 20 5.17 13.43 -40.62
N ILE A 21 3.87 13.41 -40.90
CA ILE A 21 2.89 12.57 -40.20
C ILE A 21 3.02 11.11 -40.64
N ALA A 22 3.06 10.87 -41.96
CA ALA A 22 3.10 9.52 -42.53
C ALA A 22 4.35 8.73 -42.09
N HIS A 23 5.49 9.41 -41.95
CA HIS A 23 6.76 8.80 -41.59
C HIS A 23 7.17 9.00 -40.14
N LEU A 24 6.27 9.49 -39.26
CA LEU A 24 6.61 9.81 -37.88
C LEU A 24 7.19 8.61 -37.12
N ALA A 25 6.56 7.43 -37.21
CA ALA A 25 7.04 6.23 -36.52
C ALA A 25 8.47 5.87 -36.95
N TYR A 26 8.73 5.89 -38.26
CA TYR A 26 10.05 5.64 -38.82
C TYR A 26 11.09 6.66 -38.31
N ILE A 27 10.74 7.95 -38.28
CA ILE A 27 11.61 9.00 -37.78
C ILE A 27 11.95 8.78 -36.29
N LEU A 28 10.97 8.46 -35.46
CA LEU A 28 11.18 8.27 -34.02
C LEU A 28 12.06 7.05 -33.69
N ASP A 29 11.93 5.97 -34.47
CA ASP A 29 12.73 4.75 -34.31
C ASP A 29 14.19 4.94 -34.72
N HIS A 30 14.44 5.73 -35.77
CA HIS A 30 15.78 5.96 -36.31
C HIS A 30 16.49 7.18 -35.71
N LEU A 31 15.79 8.00 -34.91
CA LEU A 31 16.42 9.09 -34.18
C LEU A 31 17.24 8.53 -33.01
N SER A 32 18.56 8.72 -33.08
CA SER A 32 19.53 8.29 -32.07
C SER A 32 20.36 9.46 -31.56
N SER A 33 21.04 9.29 -30.41
CA SER A 33 21.88 10.34 -29.83
C SER A 33 23.06 10.73 -30.76
N SER A 34 23.61 9.78 -31.53
CA SER A 34 24.66 10.04 -32.51
C SER A 34 24.20 10.94 -33.67
N CYS A 35 22.92 10.87 -34.06
CA CYS A 35 22.36 11.76 -35.09
C CYS A 35 22.33 13.23 -34.67
N LEU A 36 22.36 13.49 -33.35
CA LEU A 36 22.20 14.81 -32.73
C LEU A 36 23.55 15.45 -32.36
N ALA A 37 24.67 14.86 -32.79
CA ALA A 37 25.98 15.48 -32.67
C ALA A 37 26.03 16.79 -33.48
N PRO A 38 26.86 17.78 -33.07
CA PRO A 38 27.00 19.05 -33.77
C PRO A 38 27.29 18.82 -35.26
N SER A 39 26.35 19.22 -36.11
CA SER A 39 26.43 19.02 -37.57
C SER A 39 25.71 20.17 -38.29
N PRO A 40 26.08 20.49 -39.54
CA PRO A 40 25.40 21.54 -40.31
C PRO A 40 23.92 21.23 -40.60
N HIS A 41 23.51 19.96 -40.47
CA HIS A 41 22.13 19.53 -40.65
C HIS A 41 21.27 19.73 -39.40
N LEU A 42 21.88 19.84 -38.23
CA LEU A 42 21.18 19.94 -36.95
C LEU A 42 20.34 21.21 -36.86
N GLN A 43 20.90 22.36 -37.26
CA GLN A 43 20.16 23.62 -37.25
C GLN A 43 18.97 23.58 -38.22
N LYS A 44 19.16 23.02 -39.42
CA LYS A 44 18.09 22.86 -40.41
C LYS A 44 16.97 21.95 -39.88
N TRP A 45 17.35 20.86 -39.21
CA TRP A 45 16.41 19.94 -38.57
C TRP A 45 15.60 20.65 -37.48
N VAL A 46 16.27 21.33 -36.55
CA VAL A 46 15.62 22.11 -35.48
C VAL A 46 14.68 23.16 -36.05
N THR A 47 15.13 23.96 -37.03
CA THR A 47 14.29 24.97 -37.68
C THR A 47 13.06 24.33 -38.33
N ARG A 48 13.20 23.17 -38.97
CA ARG A 48 12.06 22.48 -39.59
C ARG A 48 11.08 21.97 -38.55
N VAL A 49 11.54 21.37 -37.46
CA VAL A 49 10.68 20.94 -36.34
C VAL A 49 9.92 22.14 -35.75
N THR A 50 10.61 23.25 -35.50
CA THR A 50 9.98 24.50 -35.03
C THR A 50 8.92 25.02 -36.01
N SER A 51 9.19 24.97 -37.32
CA SER A 51 8.22 25.35 -38.35
C SER A 51 6.98 24.45 -38.34
N LEU A 52 7.15 23.13 -38.16
CA LEU A 52 6.03 22.19 -38.07
C LEU A 52 5.18 22.43 -36.80
N MET A 53 5.79 22.84 -35.69
CA MET A 53 5.05 23.24 -34.47
C MET A 53 4.14 24.47 -34.67
N HIS A 54 4.47 25.33 -35.65
CA HIS A 54 3.64 26.46 -36.05
C HIS A 54 2.62 26.14 -37.13
N SER A 55 2.54 24.90 -37.62
CA SER A 55 1.61 24.52 -38.68
C SER A 55 0.15 24.77 -38.24
N LYS A 56 -0.70 25.11 -39.21
CA LYS A 56 -2.15 25.26 -38.97
C LYS A 56 -2.82 23.90 -38.74
N ASP A 57 -2.22 22.84 -39.28
CA ASP A 57 -2.73 21.48 -39.14
C ASP A 57 -2.37 20.91 -37.75
N PRO A 58 -3.37 20.50 -36.93
CA PRO A 58 -3.10 19.90 -35.63
C PRO A 58 -2.32 18.58 -35.72
N ALA A 59 -2.49 17.77 -36.77
CA ALA A 59 -1.77 16.51 -36.89
C ALA A 59 -0.26 16.75 -37.09
N THR A 60 0.08 17.73 -37.92
CA THR A 60 1.46 18.17 -38.13
C THR A 60 2.09 18.71 -36.85
N ARG A 61 1.35 19.54 -36.08
CA ARG A 61 1.84 20.05 -34.78
C ARG A 61 2.07 18.92 -33.77
N TRP A 62 1.16 17.95 -33.70
CA TRP A 62 1.33 16.76 -32.86
C TRP A 62 2.61 16.00 -33.22
N ALA A 63 2.83 15.71 -34.50
CA ALA A 63 4.03 15.03 -34.98
C ALA A 63 5.31 15.81 -34.62
N ALA A 64 5.30 17.14 -34.79
CA ALA A 64 6.41 18.02 -34.43
C ALA A 64 6.74 17.95 -32.92
N ILE A 65 5.72 17.97 -32.05
CA ILE A 65 5.90 17.85 -30.59
C ILE A 65 6.47 16.48 -30.22
N CYS A 66 6.04 15.41 -30.87
CA CYS A 66 6.60 14.07 -30.66
C CYS A 66 8.08 13.99 -31.06
N ILE A 67 8.47 14.60 -32.18
CA ILE A 67 9.86 14.67 -32.61
C ILE A 67 10.69 15.49 -31.62
N ALA A 68 10.22 16.67 -31.24
CA ALA A 68 10.90 17.51 -30.25
C ALA A 68 11.04 16.81 -28.89
N TYR A 69 10.00 16.08 -28.44
CA TYR A 69 10.07 15.24 -27.25
C TYR A 69 11.21 14.23 -27.34
N ARG A 70 11.28 13.48 -28.44
CA ARG A 70 12.32 12.46 -28.65
C ARG A 70 13.71 13.09 -28.73
N MET A 71 13.87 14.23 -29.42
CA MET A 71 15.12 14.98 -29.48
C MET A 71 15.59 15.42 -28.09
N SER A 72 14.69 16.05 -27.33
CA SER A 72 14.95 16.53 -25.97
C SER A 72 15.31 15.40 -25.02
N PHE A 73 14.73 14.21 -25.20
CA PHE A 73 15.10 13.01 -24.45
C PHE A 73 16.50 12.48 -24.82
N LEU A 74 16.88 12.52 -26.10
CA LEU A 74 18.16 11.98 -26.59
C LEU A 74 19.36 12.92 -26.40
N SER A 75 19.13 14.23 -26.30
CA SER A 75 20.19 15.23 -26.15
C SER A 75 19.78 16.36 -25.21
N ARG A 76 20.46 16.44 -24.07
CA ARG A 76 20.19 17.46 -23.04
C ARG A 76 20.62 18.86 -23.47
N SER A 77 21.70 18.99 -24.24
CA SER A 77 22.16 20.30 -24.74
C SER A 77 21.10 20.91 -25.66
N LEU A 78 20.61 20.13 -26.63
CA LEU A 78 19.56 20.56 -27.55
C LEU A 78 18.26 20.91 -26.83
N LEU A 79 17.89 20.16 -25.79
CA LEU A 79 16.75 20.49 -24.94
C LEU A 79 16.92 21.90 -24.37
N ILE A 80 18.05 22.19 -23.72
CA ILE A 80 18.26 23.48 -23.05
C ILE A 80 18.28 24.64 -24.05
N GLU A 81 18.95 24.48 -25.19
CA GLU A 81 19.06 25.51 -26.25
C GLU A 81 17.71 25.87 -26.87
N ASN A 82 16.84 24.87 -27.08
CA ASN A 82 15.57 25.06 -27.81
C ASN A 82 14.33 25.12 -26.91
N ALA A 83 14.47 24.82 -25.61
CA ALA A 83 13.32 24.74 -24.72
C ALA A 83 12.59 26.08 -24.60
N GLN A 84 13.29 27.22 -24.52
CA GLN A 84 12.63 28.51 -24.39
C GLN A 84 11.68 28.80 -25.57
N SER A 85 12.13 28.54 -26.80
CA SER A 85 11.33 28.76 -28.00
C SER A 85 10.18 27.75 -28.10
N TRP A 86 10.46 26.44 -27.97
CA TRP A 86 9.45 25.39 -28.09
C TRP A 86 8.39 25.46 -26.99
N VAL A 87 8.76 25.76 -25.75
CA VAL A 87 7.80 25.97 -24.66
C VAL A 87 6.90 27.17 -24.95
N GLY A 88 7.46 28.26 -25.48
CA GLY A 88 6.69 29.44 -25.87
C GLY A 88 5.63 29.15 -26.95
N ILE A 89 5.93 28.23 -27.87
CA ILE A 89 5.01 27.80 -28.94
C ILE A 89 3.92 26.86 -28.39
N ILE A 90 4.30 25.95 -27.50
CA ILE A 90 3.42 24.88 -27.00
C ILE A 90 2.47 25.36 -25.91
N LEU A 91 2.87 26.32 -25.07
CA LEU A 91 2.03 26.81 -23.97
C LEU A 91 0.63 27.30 -24.42
N PRO A 92 0.49 28.13 -25.48
CA PRO A 92 -0.81 28.53 -25.99
C PRO A 92 -1.73 27.38 -26.41
N SER A 93 -1.17 26.22 -26.78
CA SER A 93 -1.97 25.03 -27.12
C SER A 93 -2.69 24.44 -25.92
N LEU A 94 -2.29 24.75 -24.68
CA LEU A 94 -3.01 24.33 -23.48
C LEU A 94 -4.21 25.23 -23.15
N THR A 95 -4.21 26.48 -23.61
CA THR A 95 -5.29 27.44 -23.31
C THR A 95 -6.31 27.53 -24.43
N LYS A 96 -5.91 27.24 -25.66
CA LYS A 96 -6.78 27.20 -26.84
C LYS A 96 -7.44 25.82 -26.99
N PRO A 97 -8.63 25.75 -27.61
CA PRO A 97 -9.25 24.47 -27.95
C PRO A 97 -8.38 23.75 -29.00
N GLU A 98 -7.66 22.72 -28.56
CA GLU A 98 -6.82 21.88 -29.39
C GLU A 98 -7.29 20.42 -29.33
N PRO A 99 -7.05 19.60 -30.37
CA PRO A 99 -7.36 18.18 -30.33
C PRO A 99 -6.63 17.44 -29.21
N VAL A 100 -7.29 16.42 -28.66
CA VAL A 100 -6.80 15.60 -27.54
C VAL A 100 -5.35 15.10 -27.72
N PRO A 101 -4.94 14.58 -28.90
CA PRO A 101 -3.57 14.12 -29.10
C PRO A 101 -2.53 15.23 -28.94
N VAL A 102 -2.82 16.44 -29.42
CA VAL A 102 -1.94 17.61 -29.32
C VAL A 102 -1.81 18.01 -27.85
N LEU A 103 -2.93 18.15 -27.13
CA LEU A 103 -2.92 18.49 -25.71
C LEU A 103 -2.07 17.51 -24.90
N ARG A 104 -2.26 16.20 -25.11
CA ARG A 104 -1.51 15.17 -24.40
C ARG A 104 -0.02 15.21 -24.73
N ALA A 105 0.34 15.43 -25.99
CA ALA A 105 1.73 15.58 -26.40
C ALA A 105 2.37 16.83 -25.78
N SER A 106 1.66 17.96 -25.79
CA SER A 106 2.07 19.23 -25.17
C SER A 106 2.34 19.06 -23.68
N MET A 107 1.42 18.44 -22.94
CA MET A 107 1.59 18.17 -21.50
C MET A 107 2.85 17.32 -21.23
N ARG A 108 3.01 16.21 -21.96
CA ARG A 108 4.17 15.32 -21.81
C ARG A 108 5.48 16.03 -22.11
N TYR A 109 5.51 16.85 -23.16
CA TYR A 109 6.68 17.62 -23.56
C TYR A 109 7.06 18.68 -22.52
N LEU A 110 6.09 19.47 -22.06
CA LEU A 110 6.33 20.49 -21.03
C LEU A 110 6.87 19.86 -19.74
N THR A 111 6.28 18.75 -19.30
CA THR A 111 6.74 18.05 -18.10
C THR A 111 8.13 17.44 -18.28
N LEU A 112 8.48 16.93 -19.47
CA LEU A 112 9.84 16.48 -19.79
C LEU A 112 10.84 17.63 -19.69
N VAL A 113 10.56 18.77 -20.32
CA VAL A 113 11.45 19.94 -20.33
C VAL A 113 11.74 20.41 -18.91
N PHE A 114 10.69 20.59 -18.10
CA PHE A 114 10.84 21.10 -16.73
C PHE A 114 11.44 20.07 -15.77
N SER A 115 11.34 18.77 -16.03
CA SER A 115 12.02 17.74 -15.22
C SER A 115 13.49 17.58 -15.60
N ALA A 116 13.83 17.54 -16.89
CA ALA A 116 15.21 17.32 -17.35
C ALA A 116 16.13 18.54 -17.16
N ALA A 117 15.59 19.75 -17.28
CA ALA A 117 16.35 20.99 -17.14
C ALA A 117 16.38 21.55 -15.71
N GLY A 118 15.78 20.85 -14.74
CA GLY A 118 15.67 21.30 -13.35
C GLY A 118 17.01 21.55 -12.64
N HIS A 119 18.13 21.02 -13.13
CA HIS A 119 19.44 21.22 -12.52
C HIS A 119 20.22 22.45 -13.05
N ASN A 120 19.76 23.08 -14.14
CA ASN A 120 20.43 24.25 -14.70
C ASN A 120 19.80 25.53 -14.13
N LEU A 121 20.53 26.25 -13.26
CA LEU A 121 20.06 27.48 -12.61
C LEU A 121 19.74 28.60 -13.60
N GLU A 122 20.47 28.68 -14.72
CA GLU A 122 20.20 29.68 -15.75
C GLU A 122 18.86 29.39 -16.45
N PHE A 123 18.64 28.12 -16.82
CA PHE A 123 17.37 27.67 -17.38
C PHE A 123 16.21 27.92 -16.41
N GLN A 124 16.42 27.63 -15.12
CA GLN A 124 15.41 27.92 -14.11
C GLN A 124 15.04 29.41 -14.09
N ARG A 125 16.05 30.29 -14.05
CA ARG A 125 15.85 31.74 -13.96
C ARG A 125 15.18 32.32 -15.20
N GLN A 126 15.62 31.91 -16.39
CA GLN A 126 15.17 32.50 -17.65
C GLN A 126 13.87 31.89 -18.19
N VAL A 127 13.66 30.58 -17.98
CA VAL A 127 12.56 29.84 -18.60
C VAL A 127 11.57 29.32 -17.56
N ALA A 128 12.04 28.58 -16.55
CA ALA A 128 11.11 27.91 -15.64
C ALA A 128 10.31 28.88 -14.77
N VAL A 129 10.98 29.84 -14.11
CA VAL A 129 10.34 30.82 -13.21
C VAL A 129 9.17 31.56 -13.86
N PRO A 130 9.30 32.17 -15.06
CA PRO A 130 8.20 32.90 -15.68
C PRO A 130 7.12 32.01 -16.33
N ILE A 131 7.44 30.75 -16.66
CA ILE A 131 6.55 29.90 -17.47
C ILE A 131 5.81 28.85 -16.65
N VAL A 132 6.46 28.22 -15.66
CA VAL A 132 5.86 27.14 -14.85
C VAL A 132 4.51 27.56 -14.22
N PRO A 133 4.36 28.74 -13.59
CA PRO A 133 3.06 29.16 -13.06
C PRO A 133 1.96 29.24 -14.14
N LYS A 134 2.31 29.65 -15.36
CA LYS A 134 1.38 29.76 -16.49
C LYS A 134 0.95 28.38 -16.98
N VAL A 135 1.91 27.46 -17.11
CA VAL A 135 1.65 26.05 -17.47
C VAL A 135 0.74 25.43 -16.42
N SER A 136 1.08 25.54 -15.13
CA SER A 136 0.29 24.94 -14.06
C SER A 136 -1.11 25.52 -13.94
N SER A 137 -1.28 26.83 -14.15
CA SER A 137 -2.60 27.46 -14.22
C SER A 137 -3.43 26.95 -15.41
N ALA A 138 -2.81 26.75 -16.58
CA ALA A 138 -3.48 26.17 -17.75
C ALA A 138 -3.87 24.70 -17.51
N LEU A 139 -2.97 23.88 -16.96
CA LEU A 139 -3.24 22.49 -16.58
C LEU A 139 -4.37 22.39 -15.55
N LEU A 140 -4.41 23.30 -14.59
CA LEU A 140 -5.46 23.36 -13.57
C LEU A 140 -6.81 23.73 -14.17
N THR A 141 -6.84 24.69 -15.10
CA THR A 141 -8.06 25.05 -15.83
C THR A 141 -8.58 23.89 -16.67
N ILE A 142 -7.69 23.11 -17.28
CA ILE A 142 -8.05 21.86 -17.98
C ILE A 142 -8.59 20.83 -16.97
N ALA A 143 -7.94 20.66 -15.82
CA ALA A 143 -8.38 19.73 -14.78
C ALA A 143 -9.78 20.08 -14.23
N GLU A 144 -10.11 21.37 -14.12
CA GLU A 144 -11.43 21.85 -13.67
C GLU A 144 -12.50 21.70 -14.76
N LYS A 145 -12.26 22.26 -15.95
CA LYS A 145 -13.31 22.53 -16.94
C LYS A 145 -13.44 21.51 -18.06
N HIS A 146 -12.43 20.68 -18.31
CA HIS A 146 -12.43 19.81 -19.49
C HIS A 146 -13.37 18.60 -19.32
N ASN A 147 -14.14 18.24 -20.34
CA ASN A 147 -15.10 17.12 -20.24
C ASN A 147 -14.42 15.74 -20.38
N ASP A 148 -13.36 15.65 -21.17
CA ASP A 148 -12.58 14.41 -21.35
C ASP A 148 -11.80 14.05 -20.07
N ARG A 149 -12.05 12.84 -19.57
CA ARG A 149 -11.43 12.28 -18.36
C ARG A 149 -9.95 11.95 -18.57
N ASP A 150 -9.55 11.53 -19.76
CA ASP A 150 -8.16 11.15 -20.03
C ASP A 150 -7.25 12.38 -20.04
N ILE A 151 -7.77 13.51 -20.53
CA ILE A 151 -7.08 14.79 -20.50
C ILE A 151 -6.97 15.28 -19.05
N LYS A 152 -8.08 15.25 -18.29
CA LYS A 152 -8.08 15.61 -16.85
C LYS A 152 -7.05 14.78 -16.09
N ASN A 153 -7.01 13.47 -16.34
CA ASN A 153 -6.00 12.60 -15.74
C ASN A 153 -4.57 13.02 -16.13
N SER A 154 -4.33 13.27 -17.42
CA SER A 154 -3.01 13.69 -17.92
C SER A 154 -2.56 15.04 -17.35
N SER A 155 -3.48 16.00 -17.16
CA SER A 155 -3.16 17.31 -16.57
C SER A 155 -2.85 17.19 -15.09
N ILE A 156 -3.63 16.41 -14.32
CA ILE A 156 -3.40 16.14 -12.90
C ILE A 156 -2.07 15.40 -12.69
N ARG A 157 -1.75 14.39 -13.51
CA ARG A 157 -0.43 13.71 -13.45
C ARG A 157 0.72 14.66 -13.73
N SER A 158 0.57 15.54 -14.72
CA SER A 158 1.57 16.57 -15.02
C SER A 158 1.77 17.52 -13.84
N LEU A 159 0.68 17.98 -13.21
CA LEU A 159 0.75 18.79 -11.99
C LEU A 159 1.45 18.05 -10.83
N ALA A 160 1.14 16.77 -10.63
CA ALA A 160 1.75 15.95 -9.58
C ALA A 160 3.27 15.80 -9.76
N GLN A 161 3.77 15.85 -11.00
CA GLN A 161 5.21 15.84 -11.29
C GLN A 161 5.85 17.22 -11.15
N LEU A 162 5.16 18.29 -11.54
CA LEU A 162 5.70 19.66 -11.53
C LEU A 162 5.74 20.28 -10.12
N VAL A 163 4.79 19.95 -9.25
CA VAL A 163 4.69 20.53 -7.89
C VAL A 163 5.95 20.26 -7.04
N PRO A 164 6.45 19.00 -6.92
CA PRO A 164 7.69 18.73 -6.19
C PRO A 164 8.94 19.41 -6.78
N LEU A 165 8.96 19.61 -8.10
CA LEU A 165 10.10 20.20 -8.81
C LEU A 165 10.19 21.72 -8.58
N TYR A 166 9.06 22.40 -8.53
CA TYR A 166 8.98 23.87 -8.41
C TYR A 166 8.00 24.33 -7.32
N PRO A 167 8.15 23.90 -6.06
CA PRO A 167 7.13 24.11 -5.03
C PRO A 167 6.85 25.59 -4.75
N SER A 168 7.88 26.44 -4.79
CA SER A 168 7.74 27.89 -4.58
C SER A 168 6.87 28.57 -5.65
N LEU A 169 6.95 28.11 -6.90
CA LEU A 169 6.22 28.67 -8.03
C LEU A 169 4.72 28.29 -8.02
N HIS A 170 4.36 27.25 -7.27
CA HIS A 170 2.99 26.76 -7.17
C HIS A 170 2.24 27.27 -5.93
N LYS A 171 2.90 27.99 -5.01
CA LYS A 171 2.27 28.46 -3.76
C LYS A 171 1.00 29.27 -3.98
N ALA A 172 0.98 30.16 -4.98
CA ALA A 172 -0.18 30.98 -5.32
C ALA A 172 -1.36 30.15 -5.87
N LEU A 173 -1.11 28.92 -6.33
CA LEU A 173 -2.13 28.00 -6.85
C LEU A 173 -2.59 26.98 -5.79
N SER A 174 -2.03 27.00 -4.58
CA SER A 174 -2.27 26.00 -3.53
C SER A 174 -3.75 25.75 -3.26
N GLN A 175 -4.53 26.79 -2.97
CA GLN A 175 -5.97 26.68 -2.66
C GLN A 175 -6.75 26.01 -3.80
N ARG A 176 -6.47 26.38 -5.06
CA ARG A 176 -7.13 25.77 -6.22
C ARG A 176 -6.69 24.32 -6.45
N LEU A 177 -5.42 23.99 -6.22
CA LEU A 177 -4.93 22.61 -6.30
C LEU A 177 -5.61 21.71 -5.28
N PHE A 178 -5.74 22.15 -4.03
CA PHE A 178 -6.49 21.44 -3.00
C PHE A 178 -7.98 21.33 -3.37
N ALA A 179 -8.61 22.42 -3.82
CA ALA A 179 -10.01 22.43 -4.23
C ALA A 179 -10.33 21.40 -5.33
N VAL A 180 -9.49 21.30 -6.36
CA VAL A 180 -9.65 20.28 -7.42
C VAL A 180 -9.55 18.86 -6.86
N CYS A 181 -8.61 18.60 -5.95
CA CYS A 181 -8.49 17.29 -5.32
C CYS A 181 -9.73 16.95 -4.49
N HIS A 182 -10.19 17.88 -3.65
CA HIS A 182 -11.38 17.69 -2.81
C HIS A 182 -12.67 17.54 -3.64
N GLN A 183 -12.79 18.25 -4.76
CA GLN A 183 -13.93 18.10 -5.68
C GLN A 183 -14.01 16.69 -6.26
N ILE A 184 -12.86 16.09 -6.61
CA ILE A 184 -12.80 14.72 -7.12
C ILE A 184 -13.07 13.72 -5.97
N PHE A 185 -12.50 13.95 -4.79
CA PHE A 185 -12.74 13.09 -3.61
C PHE A 185 -14.19 13.11 -3.12
N SER A 186 -14.88 14.24 -3.23
CA SER A 186 -16.27 14.38 -2.79
C SER A 186 -17.27 13.61 -3.64
N GLY A 187 -16.83 13.02 -4.76
CA GLY A 187 -17.67 12.25 -5.68
C GLY A 187 -18.59 13.12 -6.55
N SER A 188 -18.37 14.44 -6.57
CA SER A 188 -19.13 15.37 -7.42
C SER A 188 -19.02 15.04 -8.92
N THR A 189 -17.93 14.35 -9.31
CA THR A 189 -17.80 13.73 -10.62
C THR A 189 -18.40 12.33 -10.57
N HIS A 190 -19.70 12.20 -10.84
CA HIS A 190 -20.31 10.90 -11.10
C HIS A 190 -19.44 10.15 -12.12
N HIS A 191 -18.80 9.04 -11.71
CA HIS A 191 -17.86 8.22 -12.49
C HIS A 191 -16.39 8.71 -12.61
N ALA A 192 -15.73 9.04 -11.49
CA ALA A 192 -14.27 9.11 -11.50
C ALA A 192 -13.69 7.72 -11.85
N THR A 193 -12.96 7.61 -12.97
CA THR A 193 -12.22 6.40 -13.31
C THR A 193 -11.12 6.15 -12.26
N GLU A 194 -10.80 4.90 -11.95
CA GLU A 194 -9.74 4.58 -10.98
C GLU A 194 -8.41 5.26 -11.32
N SER A 195 -8.10 5.36 -12.60
CA SER A 195 -6.89 6.03 -13.09
C SER A 195 -6.85 7.53 -12.79
N LEU A 196 -8.02 8.21 -12.76
CA LEU A 196 -8.16 9.62 -12.40
C LEU A 196 -8.00 9.79 -10.90
N LEU A 197 -8.62 8.91 -10.11
CA LEU A 197 -8.47 8.90 -8.67
C LEU A 197 -7.01 8.73 -8.26
N ASP A 198 -6.31 7.77 -8.85
CA ASP A 198 -4.88 7.55 -8.58
C ASP A 198 -4.04 8.78 -8.92
N ALA A 199 -4.34 9.47 -10.02
CA ALA A 199 -3.65 10.70 -10.38
C ALA A 199 -3.90 11.81 -9.35
N THR A 200 -5.15 11.98 -8.92
CA THR A 200 -5.54 13.00 -7.92
C THR A 200 -4.94 12.71 -6.56
N VAL A 201 -4.96 11.44 -6.12
CA VAL A 201 -4.35 11.00 -4.88
C VAL A 201 -2.84 11.28 -4.87
N ASN A 202 -2.15 11.01 -5.99
CA ASN A 202 -0.73 11.33 -6.13
C ASN A 202 -0.48 12.84 -6.12
N LEU A 203 -1.34 13.64 -6.78
CA LEU A 203 -1.26 15.10 -6.71
C LEU A 203 -1.42 15.59 -5.27
N TYR A 204 -2.49 15.16 -4.58
CA TYR A 204 -2.77 15.55 -3.20
C TYR A 204 -1.61 15.21 -2.27
N ALA A 205 -1.04 14.01 -2.41
CA ALA A 205 0.09 13.55 -1.61
C ALA A 205 1.34 14.45 -1.76
N VAL A 206 1.56 15.08 -2.90
CA VAL A 206 2.71 15.98 -3.13
C VAL A 206 2.42 17.45 -2.78
N LEU A 207 1.18 17.84 -2.49
CA LEU A 207 0.87 19.26 -2.18
C LEU A 207 1.54 19.76 -0.90
N HIS A 208 1.97 18.86 -0.01
CA HIS A 208 2.73 19.24 1.19
C HIS A 208 4.06 19.96 0.87
N PHE A 209 4.66 19.73 -0.31
CA PHE A 209 5.87 20.46 -0.73
C PHE A 209 5.64 21.98 -0.86
N LEU A 210 4.40 22.43 -1.04
CA LEU A 210 4.05 23.85 -1.12
C LEU A 210 4.31 24.60 0.19
N GLY A 211 4.37 23.91 1.33
CA GLY A 211 4.74 24.50 2.62
C GLY A 211 6.21 24.93 2.72
N GLY A 212 7.03 24.61 1.72
CA GLY A 212 8.46 24.92 1.70
C GLY A 212 9.25 24.12 2.75
N LYS A 213 10.47 24.56 3.07
CA LYS A 213 11.40 23.80 3.93
C LYS A 213 10.88 23.58 5.35
N VAL A 214 10.23 24.59 5.95
CA VAL A 214 9.78 24.54 7.36
C VAL A 214 8.31 24.17 7.48
N GLY A 215 7.45 24.74 6.62
CA GLY A 215 6.00 24.50 6.67
C GLY A 215 5.54 23.19 6.03
N GLY A 216 6.40 22.50 5.25
CA GLY A 216 5.99 21.29 4.54
C GLY A 216 5.59 20.14 5.47
N THR A 217 6.23 19.99 6.63
CA THR A 217 5.88 18.97 7.63
C THR A 217 4.53 19.25 8.29
N HIS A 218 4.25 20.52 8.59
CA HIS A 218 2.97 20.96 9.13
C HIS A 218 1.86 20.80 8.08
N LEU A 219 2.10 21.18 6.82
CA LEU A 219 1.14 21.01 5.75
C LEU A 219 0.84 19.53 5.48
N TRP A 220 1.87 18.65 5.49
CA TRP A 220 1.68 17.21 5.40
C TRP A 220 0.79 16.68 6.53
N ARG A 221 1.06 17.10 7.78
CA ARG A 221 0.29 16.70 8.95
C ARG A 221 -1.17 17.12 8.81
N ASN A 222 -1.41 18.39 8.43
CA ASN A 222 -2.75 18.93 8.24
C ASN A 222 -3.50 18.18 7.13
N SER A 223 -2.86 17.94 5.98
CA SER A 223 -3.46 17.17 4.89
C SER A 223 -3.81 15.74 5.34
N LEU A 224 -2.96 15.10 6.16
CA LEU A 224 -3.30 13.80 6.72
C LEU A 224 -4.49 13.85 7.66
N ASP A 225 -4.56 14.85 8.55
CA ASP A 225 -5.67 15.01 9.49
C ASP A 225 -6.99 15.32 8.79
N GLU A 226 -6.97 16.17 7.76
CA GLU A 226 -8.14 16.48 6.92
C GLU A 226 -8.68 15.22 6.23
N VAL A 227 -7.80 14.44 5.59
CA VAL A 227 -8.22 13.19 4.91
C VAL A 227 -8.66 12.13 5.90
N LEU A 228 -8.02 12.05 7.07
CA LEU A 228 -8.44 11.14 8.14
C LEU A 228 -9.85 11.49 8.62
N GLN A 229 -10.12 12.77 8.88
CA GLN A 229 -11.45 13.25 9.26
C GLN A 229 -12.49 12.99 8.17
N PHE A 230 -12.13 13.23 6.91
CA PHE A 230 -12.97 12.94 5.74
C PHE A 230 -13.28 11.44 5.58
N SER A 231 -12.31 10.57 5.85
CA SER A 231 -12.50 9.11 5.82
C SER A 231 -13.42 8.67 6.97
N TRP A 232 -13.26 9.28 8.14
CA TRP A 232 -14.07 9.00 9.31
C TRP A 232 -15.53 9.39 9.11
N SER A 233 -15.78 10.59 8.57
CA SER A 233 -17.13 11.05 8.26
C SER A 233 -17.82 10.13 7.25
N SER A 234 -17.10 9.75 6.18
CA SER A 234 -17.60 8.83 5.16
C SER A 234 -17.97 7.47 5.76
N TRP A 235 -17.12 6.90 6.64
CA TRP A 235 -17.43 5.64 7.33
C TRP A 235 -18.62 5.76 8.30
N LEU A 236 -18.71 6.84 9.08
CA LEU A 236 -19.85 7.06 9.98
C LEU A 236 -21.18 7.14 9.22
N THR A 237 -21.19 7.81 8.05
CA THR A 237 -22.38 7.87 7.18
C THR A 237 -22.72 6.53 6.53
N LEU A 238 -21.79 5.57 6.45
CA LEU A 238 -22.06 4.20 6.00
C LEU A 238 -22.60 3.28 7.11
N ARG A 239 -22.65 3.75 8.36
CA ARG A 239 -22.99 2.93 9.54
C ARG A 239 -24.06 3.61 10.41
N THR A 240 -24.99 4.34 9.81
CA THR A 240 -26.01 5.11 10.55
C THR A 240 -27.00 4.23 11.30
N THR A 241 -27.23 2.99 10.83
CA THR A 241 -28.20 2.07 11.45
C THR A 241 -27.59 1.10 12.47
N PHE A 242 -26.28 1.17 12.71
CA PHE A 242 -25.54 0.26 13.60
C PHE A 242 -25.19 0.94 14.93
N PRO A 243 -25.31 0.24 16.07
CA PRO A 243 -24.97 0.77 17.39
C PRO A 243 -23.45 0.91 17.44
N THR A 244 -22.96 2.08 17.10
CA THR A 244 -21.51 2.26 16.99
C THR A 244 -20.97 2.49 18.41
N SER A 245 -20.69 1.43 19.17
CA SER A 245 -20.01 1.52 20.48
C SER A 245 -18.65 2.23 20.37
N ALA A 246 -18.05 2.22 19.17
CA ALA A 246 -16.87 3.01 18.82
C ALA A 246 -17.18 4.51 18.61
N SER A 247 -18.39 4.90 18.21
CA SER A 247 -18.74 6.29 17.86
C SER A 247 -18.63 7.22 19.05
N HIS A 248 -19.03 6.80 20.26
CA HIS A 248 -18.92 7.63 21.47
C HIS A 248 -17.47 7.85 21.93
N LYS A 249 -16.59 6.86 21.78
CA LYS A 249 -15.16 7.01 22.08
C LYS A 249 -14.45 7.80 20.98
N VAL A 250 -14.88 7.65 19.73
CA VAL A 250 -14.23 8.31 18.60
C VAL A 250 -14.66 9.76 18.40
N THR A 251 -15.93 10.10 18.66
CA THR A 251 -16.34 11.52 18.74
C THR A 251 -15.59 12.28 19.82
N ALA A 252 -15.03 11.62 20.84
CA ALA A 252 -14.15 12.26 21.82
C ALA A 252 -12.75 12.60 21.25
N TYR A 253 -12.19 11.78 20.36
CA TYR A 253 -10.88 12.04 19.73
C TYR A 253 -10.94 13.15 18.68
N PHE A 254 -12.08 13.30 17.99
CA PHE A 254 -12.28 14.34 16.97
C PHE A 254 -13.02 15.56 17.48
N ARG A 255 -13.29 15.64 18.79
CA ARG A 255 -13.82 16.87 19.38
C ARG A 255 -12.71 17.92 19.30
N SER A 256 -12.93 18.94 18.47
CA SER A 256 -12.10 20.14 18.47
C SER A 256 -11.94 20.64 19.92
N PRO A 257 -10.81 21.25 20.32
CA PRO A 257 -10.64 21.83 21.66
C PRO A 257 -11.78 22.77 22.08
N ASN A 258 -12.53 23.30 21.11
CA ASN A 258 -13.70 24.16 21.34
C ASN A 258 -15.02 23.39 21.60
N GLY A 259 -14.99 22.06 21.77
CA GLY A 259 -16.14 21.26 22.20
C GLY A 259 -17.26 21.07 21.18
N LYS A 260 -17.28 21.84 20.08
CA LYS A 260 -18.27 21.73 19.01
C LYS A 260 -17.93 20.52 18.13
N LEU A 261 -18.90 19.60 17.99
CA LEU A 261 -18.89 18.64 16.90
C LEU A 261 -18.90 19.45 15.59
N PRO A 262 -18.10 19.11 14.57
CA PRO A 262 -18.22 19.75 13.27
C PRO A 262 -19.67 19.59 12.79
N ASP A 263 -20.38 20.69 12.52
CA ASP A 263 -21.75 20.68 11.98
C ASP A 263 -21.85 19.85 10.67
N SER A 264 -20.71 19.63 10.00
CA SER A 264 -20.54 18.79 8.82
C SER A 264 -20.68 17.28 9.07
N LEU A 265 -20.49 16.78 10.31
CA LEU A 265 -20.75 15.37 10.66
C LEU A 265 -22.25 15.08 10.85
N LEU A 266 -23.06 16.12 11.00
CA LEU A 266 -24.51 16.06 11.16
C LEU A 266 -25.25 16.65 9.95
N HIS A 267 -24.58 16.82 8.80
CA HIS A 267 -25.25 17.31 7.61
C HIS A 267 -26.36 16.34 7.18
N ALA A 268 -27.57 16.80 7.47
CA ALA A 268 -28.87 16.17 7.28
C ALA A 268 -29.26 15.92 5.81
N ASP A 269 -28.33 16.08 4.86
CA ASP A 269 -28.55 15.68 3.46
C ASP A 269 -28.69 14.15 3.30
N ALA A 270 -28.28 13.38 4.32
CA ALA A 270 -28.49 11.93 4.38
C ALA A 270 -29.98 11.53 4.45
N MET A 271 -30.89 12.45 4.79
CA MET A 271 -32.32 12.13 5.01
C MET A 271 -33.23 12.40 3.81
N ALA A 272 -32.76 13.10 2.76
CA ALA A 272 -33.58 13.44 1.60
C ALA A 272 -33.21 12.67 0.31
N GLY A 273 -32.06 12.01 0.27
CA GLY A 273 -31.56 11.28 -0.90
C GLY A 273 -31.93 9.79 -0.92
N ASN A 274 -31.92 9.18 -2.12
CA ASN A 274 -32.03 7.72 -2.26
C ASN A 274 -30.89 7.04 -1.48
N PRO A 275 -31.17 6.09 -0.58
CA PRO A 275 -30.15 5.51 0.31
C PRO A 275 -29.05 4.79 -0.46
N LEU A 276 -29.38 4.17 -1.60
CA LEU A 276 -28.42 3.52 -2.48
C LEU A 276 -27.37 4.49 -3.04
N THR A 277 -27.79 5.71 -3.42
CA THR A 277 -26.89 6.74 -3.94
C THR A 277 -25.99 7.27 -2.83
N THR A 278 -26.55 7.51 -1.64
CA THR A 278 -25.79 7.98 -0.48
C THR A 278 -24.76 6.96 -0.03
N VAL A 279 -25.12 5.68 0.04
CA VAL A 279 -24.20 4.59 0.42
C VAL A 279 -23.09 4.44 -0.63
N ALA A 280 -23.42 4.38 -1.93
CA ALA A 280 -22.42 4.28 -2.98
C ALA A 280 -21.44 5.47 -2.98
N LEU A 281 -21.97 6.69 -2.81
CA LEU A 281 -21.15 7.90 -2.75
C LEU A 281 -20.19 7.90 -1.57
N ASN A 282 -20.66 7.54 -0.36
CA ASN A 282 -19.79 7.54 0.82
C ASN A 282 -18.78 6.38 0.81
N LEU A 283 -19.10 5.29 0.12
CA LEU A 283 -18.15 4.21 -0.12
C LEU A 283 -17.02 4.67 -1.07
N ASP A 284 -17.36 5.37 -2.14
CA ASP A 284 -16.37 5.99 -3.04
C ASP A 284 -15.52 7.02 -2.29
N ARG A 285 -16.12 7.86 -1.44
CA ARG A 285 -15.39 8.81 -0.59
C ARG A 285 -14.43 8.10 0.36
N LEU A 286 -14.88 7.03 1.02
CA LEU A 286 -14.02 6.22 1.88
C LEU A 286 -12.85 5.60 1.10
N LYS A 287 -13.10 5.06 -0.10
CA LYS A 287 -12.06 4.57 -1.01
C LYS A 287 -11.04 5.66 -1.34
N CYS A 288 -11.51 6.87 -1.68
CA CYS A 288 -10.66 8.02 -1.96
C CYS A 288 -9.81 8.39 -0.74
N GLY A 289 -10.42 8.48 0.43
CA GLY A 289 -9.74 8.80 1.69
C GLY A 289 -8.66 7.79 2.05
N VAL A 290 -8.96 6.50 1.99
CA VAL A 290 -7.99 5.42 2.23
C VAL A 290 -6.83 5.47 1.24
N ASN A 291 -7.10 5.71 -0.04
CA ASN A 291 -6.04 5.84 -1.05
C ASN A 291 -5.17 7.09 -0.82
N ALA A 292 -5.79 8.23 -0.46
CA ALA A 292 -5.10 9.47 -0.13
C ALA A 292 -4.20 9.33 1.11
N ILE A 293 -4.69 8.70 2.18
CA ILE A 293 -3.87 8.37 3.36
C ILE A 293 -2.70 7.48 2.94
N GLY A 294 -2.96 6.42 2.17
CA GLY A 294 -1.91 5.50 1.73
C GLY A 294 -0.83 6.19 0.88
N ALA A 295 -1.21 7.14 0.01
CA ALA A 295 -0.26 7.90 -0.79
C ALA A 295 0.53 8.91 0.07
N LEU A 296 -0.11 9.60 1.01
CA LEU A 296 0.57 10.49 1.96
C LEU A 296 1.59 9.74 2.83
N LEU A 297 1.31 8.50 3.22
CA LEU A 297 2.26 7.69 4.00
C LEU A 297 3.46 7.19 3.17
N ARG A 298 3.32 7.10 1.83
CA ARG A 298 4.36 6.60 0.92
C ARG A 298 5.16 7.72 0.24
N VAL A 299 4.64 8.95 0.22
CA VAL A 299 5.33 10.06 -0.43
C VAL A 299 6.64 10.38 0.30
N PRO A 300 7.75 10.62 -0.41
CA PRO A 300 8.99 11.02 0.23
C PRO A 300 8.82 12.40 0.89
N VAL A 301 9.33 12.54 2.11
CA VAL A 301 9.34 13.80 2.85
C VAL A 301 10.78 14.25 3.09
N ASN A 302 11.05 15.54 2.92
CA ASN A 302 12.41 16.09 3.13
C ASN A 302 12.81 16.20 4.61
N ARG A 303 11.83 16.06 5.52
CA ARG A 303 12.02 16.18 6.97
C ARG A 303 11.12 15.17 7.67
N PRO A 304 11.52 14.67 8.86
CA PRO A 304 10.67 13.80 9.66
C PRO A 304 9.30 14.44 9.94
N VAL A 305 8.24 13.66 9.77
CA VAL A 305 6.85 14.06 10.04
C VAL A 305 6.30 13.29 11.24
N ARG A 306 5.35 13.89 11.95
CA ARG A 306 4.64 13.22 13.05
C ARG A 306 3.44 12.46 12.49
N VAL A 307 3.46 11.14 12.60
CA VAL A 307 2.37 10.27 12.12
C VAL A 307 1.47 9.88 13.29
N PRO A 308 0.14 10.07 13.21
CA PRO A 308 -0.81 9.75 14.27
C PRO A 308 -1.18 8.25 14.26
N ILE A 309 -0.22 7.38 14.53
CA ILE A 309 -0.36 5.93 14.36
C ILE A 309 -1.56 5.38 15.14
N GLY A 310 -1.80 5.86 16.36
CA GLY A 310 -2.97 5.45 17.15
C GLY A 310 -4.31 5.73 16.46
N HIS A 311 -4.45 6.88 15.79
CA HIS A 311 -5.68 7.23 15.07
C HIS A 311 -5.85 6.40 13.80
N LEU A 312 -4.75 6.18 13.06
CA LEU A 312 -4.75 5.34 11.87
C LEU A 312 -5.06 3.87 12.20
N ALA A 313 -4.46 3.34 13.27
CA ALA A 313 -4.74 2.00 13.76
C ALA A 313 -6.18 1.87 14.26
N THR A 314 -6.73 2.91 14.90
CA THR A 314 -8.14 2.94 15.33
C THR A 314 -9.09 2.99 14.15
N LEU A 315 -8.77 3.74 13.08
CA LEU A 315 -9.55 3.71 11.84
C LEU A 315 -9.53 2.31 11.21
N CYS A 316 -8.34 1.71 11.05
CA CYS A 316 -8.23 0.33 10.56
C CYS A 316 -9.06 -0.63 11.41
N TRP A 317 -8.96 -0.51 12.73
CA TRP A 317 -9.74 -1.31 13.67
C TRP A 317 -11.25 -1.16 13.41
N CYS A 318 -11.78 0.06 13.35
CA CYS A 318 -13.21 0.31 13.10
C CYS A 318 -13.68 -0.23 11.75
N LEU A 319 -12.88 -0.06 10.69
CA LEU A 319 -13.19 -0.60 9.37
C LEU A 319 -13.25 -2.13 9.40
N LEU A 320 -12.29 -2.78 10.05
CA LEU A 320 -12.23 -4.24 10.14
C LEU A 320 -13.27 -4.82 11.10
N THR A 321 -13.68 -4.14 12.17
CA THR A 321 -14.73 -4.62 13.08
C THR A 321 -16.14 -4.33 12.61
N SER A 322 -16.33 -3.77 11.41
CA SER A 322 -17.66 -3.54 10.86
C SER A 322 -18.34 -4.89 10.58
N THR A 323 -19.46 -5.20 11.23
CA THR A 323 -20.20 -6.48 11.06
C THR A 323 -21.47 -6.29 10.24
N HIS A 324 -22.10 -7.40 9.82
CA HIS A 324 -23.41 -7.40 9.16
C HIS A 324 -24.60 -7.39 10.14
N ASP A 325 -24.41 -7.95 11.35
CA ASP A 325 -25.50 -8.42 12.21
C ASP A 325 -25.58 -7.77 13.61
N ASP A 326 -24.94 -6.61 13.86
CA ASP A 326 -25.04 -5.99 15.20
C ASP A 326 -26.50 -5.67 15.55
N GLU A 327 -27.03 -6.23 16.64
CA GLU A 327 -28.40 -5.96 17.12
C GLU A 327 -28.62 -4.44 17.27
N GLY A 328 -29.37 -3.86 16.31
CA GLY A 328 -29.52 -2.42 16.18
C GLY A 328 -30.55 -1.83 17.13
N GLN A 329 -30.56 -0.49 17.19
CA GLN A 329 -31.64 0.26 17.85
C GLN A 329 -33.01 -0.13 17.24
N ALA A 330 -34.08 -0.12 18.04
CA ALA A 330 -35.39 -0.66 17.65
C ALA A 330 -36.10 0.06 16.47
N HIS A 331 -35.59 1.21 15.99
CA HIS A 331 -36.25 2.05 14.99
C HIS A 331 -35.26 2.53 13.90
N PHE A 332 -35.05 1.73 12.85
CA PHE A 332 -34.31 2.14 11.64
C PHE A 332 -35.07 1.73 10.37
N ASN A 333 -34.75 2.38 9.25
CA ASN A 333 -35.29 2.01 7.95
C ASN A 333 -34.58 0.72 7.43
N PRO A 334 -35.31 -0.38 7.17
CA PRO A 334 -34.72 -1.65 6.75
C PRO A 334 -33.99 -1.56 5.40
N HIS A 335 -34.41 -0.68 4.50
CA HIS A 335 -33.75 -0.49 3.20
C HIS A 335 -32.37 0.16 3.34
N VAL A 336 -32.24 1.14 4.24
CA VAL A 336 -30.95 1.77 4.55
C VAL A 336 -30.01 0.73 5.14
N ARG A 337 -30.49 -0.05 6.12
CA ARG A 337 -29.68 -1.07 6.77
C ARG A 337 -29.22 -2.15 5.80
N THR A 338 -30.10 -2.62 4.91
CA THR A 338 -29.73 -3.60 3.89
C THR A 338 -28.63 -3.08 2.97
N ALA A 339 -28.73 -1.81 2.56
CA ALA A 339 -27.70 -1.17 1.74
C ALA A 339 -26.36 -1.01 2.49
N GLU A 340 -26.40 -0.58 3.76
CA GLU A 340 -25.21 -0.47 4.62
C GLU A 340 -24.57 -1.85 4.88
N SER A 341 -25.36 -2.89 5.13
CA SER A 341 -24.86 -4.27 5.30
C SER A 341 -24.21 -4.81 4.01
N ALA A 342 -24.71 -4.44 2.83
CA ALA A 342 -24.19 -4.91 1.55
C ALA A 342 -22.79 -4.37 1.22
N VAL A 343 -22.40 -3.21 1.78
CA VAL A 343 -21.08 -2.60 1.51
C VAL A 343 -19.98 -3.01 2.49
N VAL A 344 -20.32 -3.74 3.56
CA VAL A 344 -19.37 -4.18 4.59
C VAL A 344 -18.12 -4.89 4.02
N PRO A 345 -18.23 -5.81 3.04
CA PRO A 345 -17.03 -6.43 2.46
C PRO A 345 -16.08 -5.45 1.79
N GLN A 346 -16.61 -4.38 1.19
CA GLN A 346 -15.82 -3.32 0.58
C GLN A 346 -15.15 -2.44 1.66
N ILE A 347 -15.85 -2.18 2.76
CA ILE A 347 -15.27 -1.53 3.95
C ILE A 347 -14.09 -2.36 4.49
N TRP A 348 -14.23 -3.68 4.60
CA TRP A 348 -13.13 -4.58 4.99
C TRP A 348 -11.96 -4.53 4.01
N ALA A 349 -12.23 -4.57 2.71
CA ALA A 349 -11.19 -4.47 1.69
C ALA A 349 -10.40 -3.14 1.81
N HIS A 350 -11.09 -2.03 2.07
CA HIS A 350 -10.46 -0.73 2.32
C HIS A 350 -9.67 -0.71 3.64
N GLY A 351 -10.20 -1.29 4.71
CA GLY A 351 -9.49 -1.45 5.98
C GLY A 351 -8.22 -2.28 5.85
N CYS A 352 -8.29 -3.39 5.11
CA CYS A 352 -7.16 -4.26 4.79
C CYS A 352 -6.10 -3.51 3.98
N ARG A 353 -6.51 -2.76 2.94
CA ARG A 353 -5.59 -1.96 2.12
C ARG A 353 -4.88 -0.88 2.94
N LEU A 354 -5.61 -0.18 3.81
CA LEU A 354 -5.04 0.83 4.71
C LEU A 354 -4.04 0.20 5.68
N LEU A 355 -4.42 -0.91 6.32
CA LEU A 355 -3.58 -1.62 7.26
C LEU A 355 -2.30 -2.18 6.62
N SER A 356 -2.41 -2.75 5.42
CA SER A 356 -1.26 -3.17 4.61
C SER A 356 -0.33 -2.00 4.27
N CYS A 357 -0.89 -0.83 3.96
CA CYS A 357 -0.08 0.37 3.74
C CYS A 357 0.62 0.83 5.04
N LEU A 358 -0.11 0.84 6.15
CA LEU A 358 0.40 1.29 7.45
C LEU A 358 1.49 0.37 7.99
N THR A 359 1.35 -0.94 7.82
CA THR A 359 2.38 -1.92 8.23
C THR A 359 3.68 -1.74 7.44
N GLN A 360 3.58 -1.54 6.13
CA GLN A 360 4.75 -1.30 5.27
C GLN A 360 5.50 0.00 5.63
N THR A 361 4.77 1.05 6.04
CA THR A 361 5.36 2.38 6.29
C THR A 361 5.74 2.63 7.75
N ALA A 362 4.93 2.15 8.71
CA ALA A 362 5.16 2.37 10.14
C ALA A 362 5.91 1.21 10.83
N GLN A 363 5.87 0.00 10.26
CA GLN A 363 6.60 -1.17 10.75
C GLN A 363 6.41 -1.37 12.27
N GLU A 364 7.51 -1.47 13.02
CA GLU A 364 7.55 -1.72 14.47
C GLU A 364 6.73 -0.72 15.30
N LEU A 365 6.47 0.50 14.80
CA LEU A 365 5.66 1.49 15.51
C LEU A 365 4.18 1.03 15.66
N LEU A 366 3.74 0.03 14.88
CA LEU A 366 2.42 -0.58 14.99
C LEU A 366 2.38 -1.75 15.99
N ALA A 367 3.52 -2.15 16.57
CA ALA A 367 3.60 -3.29 17.50
C ALA A 367 2.55 -3.26 18.63
N PRO A 368 2.25 -2.11 19.30
CA PRO A 368 1.25 -2.05 20.37
C PRO A 368 -0.17 -2.44 19.93
N HIS A 369 -0.49 -2.27 18.66
CA HIS A 369 -1.82 -2.56 18.10
C HIS A 369 -1.90 -3.93 17.40
N THR A 370 -0.76 -4.58 17.17
CA THR A 370 -0.64 -5.75 16.28
C THR A 370 -1.44 -6.95 16.82
N SER A 371 -1.35 -7.26 18.12
CA SER A 371 -2.12 -8.35 18.74
C SER A 371 -3.64 -8.20 18.52
N LYS A 372 -4.18 -6.99 18.76
CA LYS A 372 -5.61 -6.71 18.59
C LYS A 372 -6.04 -6.84 17.13
N LEU A 373 -5.23 -6.34 16.20
CA LEU A 373 -5.50 -6.43 14.77
C LEU A 373 -5.46 -7.87 14.27
N ILE A 374 -4.47 -8.66 14.70
CA ILE A 374 -4.38 -10.10 14.38
C ILE A 374 -5.59 -10.86 14.92
N MET A 375 -6.04 -10.57 16.13
CA MET A 375 -7.24 -11.22 16.69
C MET A 375 -8.48 -11.00 15.82
N ILE A 376 -8.67 -9.80 15.28
CA ILE A 376 -9.81 -9.45 14.42
C ILE A 376 -9.68 -10.12 13.05
N ILE A 377 -8.48 -10.13 12.49
CA ILE A 377 -8.23 -10.85 11.23
C ILE A 377 -8.50 -12.33 11.43
N SER A 378 -8.08 -12.90 12.56
CA SER A 378 -8.30 -14.31 12.89
C SER A 378 -9.79 -14.63 13.03
N SER A 379 -10.56 -13.78 13.71
CA SER A 379 -12.01 -14.01 13.84
C SER A 379 -12.71 -13.99 12.48
N HIS A 380 -12.34 -13.06 11.60
CA HIS A 380 -12.90 -13.01 10.24
C HIS A 380 -12.49 -14.21 9.39
N LEU A 381 -11.27 -14.73 9.55
CA LEU A 381 -10.82 -15.90 8.80
C LEU A 381 -11.46 -17.21 9.29
N GLU A 382 -11.98 -17.23 10.53
CA GLU A 382 -12.78 -18.36 11.04
C GLU A 382 -14.20 -18.37 10.45
N ASP A 383 -14.71 -17.21 10.06
CA ASP A 383 -16.00 -17.09 9.38
C ASP A 383 -15.89 -17.56 7.91
N ASN A 384 -17.00 -18.03 7.35
CA ASN A 384 -17.08 -18.51 5.96
C ASN A 384 -17.05 -17.37 4.94
N LEU A 385 -15.89 -16.71 4.80
CA LEU A 385 -15.68 -15.59 3.86
C LEU A 385 -15.50 -16.07 2.42
N GLU A 386 -15.86 -15.20 1.48
CA GLU A 386 -15.53 -15.36 0.06
C GLU A 386 -14.01 -15.31 -0.18
N SER A 387 -13.52 -16.04 -1.20
CA SER A 387 -12.09 -16.10 -1.56
C SER A 387 -11.38 -14.74 -1.67
N PRO A 388 -11.91 -13.69 -2.35
CA PRO A 388 -11.20 -12.41 -2.47
C PRO A 388 -11.07 -11.66 -1.13
N GLN A 389 -12.05 -11.79 -0.25
CA GLN A 389 -12.04 -11.19 1.08
C GLN A 389 -11.02 -11.90 1.96
N ARG A 390 -11.05 -13.24 1.94
CA ARG A 390 -10.09 -14.11 2.63
C ARG A 390 -8.65 -13.80 2.22
N HIS A 391 -8.38 -13.65 0.92
CA HIS A 391 -7.06 -13.24 0.42
C HIS A 391 -6.61 -11.89 0.99
N SER A 392 -7.51 -10.91 1.03
CA SER A 392 -7.20 -9.57 1.56
C SER A 392 -6.82 -9.61 3.04
N PHE A 393 -7.53 -10.39 3.85
CA PHE A 393 -7.23 -10.60 5.27
C PHE A 393 -5.91 -11.35 5.47
N LEU A 394 -5.67 -12.44 4.73
CA LEU A 394 -4.41 -13.19 4.79
C LEU A 394 -3.22 -12.32 4.40
N ARG A 395 -3.35 -11.49 3.35
CA ARG A 395 -2.30 -10.56 2.94
C ARG A 395 -1.98 -9.53 4.02
N CYS A 396 -3.00 -9.05 4.75
CA CYS A 396 -2.79 -8.16 5.89
C CYS A 396 -2.12 -8.87 7.07
N ALA A 397 -2.54 -10.10 7.37
CA ALA A 397 -1.90 -10.91 8.40
C ALA A 397 -0.41 -11.14 8.06
N TYR A 398 -0.10 -11.47 6.81
CA TYR A 398 1.27 -11.61 6.35
C TYR A 398 2.07 -10.32 6.54
N HIS A 399 1.58 -9.17 6.05
CA HIS A 399 2.29 -7.90 6.23
C HIS A 399 2.48 -7.53 7.71
N LEU A 400 1.47 -7.76 8.56
CA LEU A 400 1.60 -7.54 10.00
C LEU A 400 2.69 -8.40 10.61
N LEU A 401 2.70 -9.70 10.35
CA LEU A 401 3.70 -10.61 10.92
C LEU A 401 5.11 -10.36 10.35
N HIS A 402 5.19 -10.01 9.07
CA HIS A 402 6.46 -9.77 8.38
C HIS A 402 7.14 -8.47 8.86
N PHE A 403 6.37 -7.38 8.99
CA PHE A 403 6.92 -6.07 9.40
C PHE A 403 6.85 -5.83 10.92
N CYS A 404 6.03 -6.59 11.66
CA CYS A 404 5.91 -6.55 13.11
C CYS A 404 6.06 -7.97 13.70
N PRO A 405 7.29 -8.53 13.76
CA PRO A 405 7.50 -9.93 14.14
C PRO A 405 7.13 -10.22 15.60
N VAL A 406 7.22 -9.22 16.48
CA VAL A 406 6.92 -9.37 17.91
C VAL A 406 5.43 -9.13 18.14
N VAL A 407 4.67 -10.23 18.23
CA VAL A 407 3.26 -10.22 18.64
C VAL A 407 3.18 -10.60 20.11
N GLY A 408 2.93 -9.64 21.00
CA GLY A 408 2.90 -9.86 22.45
C GLY A 408 1.74 -10.73 22.98
N SER A 409 1.01 -11.43 22.12
CA SER A 409 -0.08 -12.34 22.51
C SER A 409 0.03 -13.65 21.76
N SER A 410 0.44 -14.69 22.49
CA SER A 410 0.45 -16.07 21.99
C SER A 410 -0.92 -16.47 21.45
N LEU A 411 -2.02 -16.12 22.15
CA LEU A 411 -3.38 -16.46 21.74
C LEU A 411 -3.71 -15.99 20.32
N ALA A 412 -3.32 -14.75 19.98
CA ALA A 412 -3.60 -14.16 18.67
C ALA A 412 -2.93 -14.94 17.53
N VAL A 413 -1.66 -15.27 17.68
CA VAL A 413 -0.90 -16.02 16.68
C VAL A 413 -1.40 -17.46 16.56
N ASN A 414 -1.75 -18.12 17.67
CA ASN A 414 -2.30 -19.48 17.64
C ASN A 414 -3.65 -19.52 16.92
N ARG A 415 -4.55 -18.56 17.21
CA ARG A 415 -5.87 -18.47 16.57
C ARG A 415 -5.72 -18.24 15.06
N LEU A 416 -4.87 -17.29 14.67
CA LEU A 416 -4.56 -17.03 13.26
C LEU A 416 -4.03 -18.27 12.55
N LEU A 417 -3.09 -18.98 13.17
CA LEU A 417 -2.49 -20.19 12.60
C LEU A 417 -3.53 -21.30 12.41
N LYS A 418 -4.40 -21.53 13.40
CA LYS A 418 -5.50 -22.50 13.30
C LYS A 418 -6.45 -22.16 12.16
N ALA A 419 -6.91 -20.90 12.08
CA ALA A 419 -7.78 -20.44 10.98
C ALA A 419 -7.10 -20.62 9.61
N THR A 420 -5.81 -20.31 9.52
CA THR A 420 -5.03 -20.44 8.28
C THR A 420 -4.83 -21.91 7.87
N ILE A 421 -4.62 -22.81 8.83
CA ILE A 421 -4.53 -24.26 8.58
C ILE A 421 -5.84 -24.82 8.02
N SER A 422 -6.99 -24.36 8.52
CA SER A 422 -8.30 -24.76 7.98
C SER A 422 -8.45 -24.36 6.51
N ILE A 423 -7.91 -23.20 6.11
CA ILE A 423 -7.91 -22.75 4.70
C ILE A 423 -7.05 -23.66 3.81
N LEU A 424 -5.99 -24.26 4.36
CA LEU A 424 -5.11 -25.20 3.64
C LEU A 424 -5.69 -26.62 3.54
N SER A 425 -6.85 -26.90 4.15
CA SER A 425 -7.51 -28.22 4.12
C SER A 425 -7.60 -28.89 2.74
N PRO A 426 -7.87 -28.17 1.62
CA PRO A 426 -7.97 -28.82 0.31
C PRO A 426 -6.67 -29.49 -0.15
N LEU A 427 -5.52 -29.10 0.39
CA LEU A 427 -4.22 -29.64 0.00
C LEU A 427 -3.87 -30.96 0.70
N TYR A 428 -4.42 -31.24 1.88
CA TYR A 428 -4.04 -32.42 2.68
C TYR A 428 -5.18 -33.37 3.04
N LEU A 429 -6.44 -32.92 2.97
CA LEU A 429 -7.63 -33.77 3.18
C LEU A 429 -8.16 -34.33 1.85
N HIS A 430 -7.28 -34.73 0.93
CA HIS A 430 -7.71 -35.29 -0.37
C HIS A 430 -8.44 -36.63 -0.17
N GLN A 431 -9.74 -36.55 0.12
CA GLN A 431 -10.62 -37.69 0.22
C GLN A 431 -11.28 -37.84 -1.15
N PRO A 432 -11.03 -38.92 -1.91
CA PRO A 432 -11.81 -39.20 -3.10
C PRO A 432 -13.27 -39.25 -2.65
N ARG A 433 -14.11 -38.35 -3.17
CA ARG A 433 -15.55 -38.31 -2.90
C ARG A 433 -16.15 -39.66 -3.34
N THR A 434 -16.16 -40.66 -2.48
CA THR A 434 -17.11 -41.76 -2.56
C THR A 434 -18.44 -41.19 -2.12
N GLU A 435 -19.31 -40.88 -3.08
CA GLU A 435 -20.67 -40.44 -2.84
C GLU A 435 -21.40 -41.45 -1.96
N SER A 436 -21.52 -41.15 -0.66
CA SER A 436 -22.44 -41.85 0.21
C SER A 436 -23.86 -41.40 -0.14
N ASN A 437 -24.53 -42.22 -0.93
CA ASN A 437 -25.92 -42.08 -1.35
C ASN A 437 -26.84 -41.82 -0.12
N PRO A 438 -27.55 -40.68 -0.02
CA PRO A 438 -28.49 -40.46 1.06
C PRO A 438 -29.87 -40.98 0.64
N GLY A 439 -30.24 -42.15 1.14
CA GLY A 439 -31.65 -42.57 1.15
C GLY A 439 -31.87 -44.03 0.77
N ALA A 440 -32.07 -44.88 1.77
CA ALA A 440 -33.06 -45.96 1.71
C ALA A 440 -33.20 -46.59 3.11
N GLY A 441 -33.95 -45.92 3.97
CA GLY A 441 -34.71 -46.65 4.99
C GLY A 441 -35.86 -47.37 4.28
N SER A 442 -35.71 -48.67 4.05
CA SER A 442 -36.86 -49.58 3.94
C SER A 442 -36.41 -51.03 4.09
N GLN A 443 -37.10 -51.73 4.98
CA GLN A 443 -36.99 -53.15 5.25
C GLN A 443 -37.31 -53.98 3.99
N SER A 444 -36.54 -55.03 3.71
CA SER A 444 -37.13 -56.34 3.38
C SER A 444 -36.07 -57.45 3.29
N ARG A 445 -36.46 -58.61 3.82
CA ARG A 445 -35.74 -59.88 3.75
C ARG A 445 -35.87 -60.50 2.35
N ALA A 446 -34.83 -61.25 1.98
CA ALA A 446 -34.86 -62.40 1.06
C ALA A 446 -35.29 -62.17 -0.40
N ASN A 447 -34.33 -62.20 -1.34
CA ASN A 447 -34.01 -63.43 -2.06
C ASN A 447 -32.98 -63.22 -3.17
N LYS A 448 -32.17 -64.26 -3.29
CA LYS A 448 -31.13 -64.54 -4.27
C LYS A 448 -31.71 -64.68 -5.69
N LYS A 449 -31.28 -63.86 -6.66
CA LYS A 449 -31.08 -64.26 -8.08
C LYS A 449 -30.30 -63.21 -8.89
N ARG A 450 -29.00 -63.47 -8.99
CA ARG A 450 -28.09 -63.29 -10.15
C ARG A 450 -28.66 -62.45 -11.31
N ARG A 451 -28.28 -61.17 -11.38
CA ARG A 451 -28.20 -60.42 -12.64
C ARG A 451 -26.91 -59.60 -12.62
N ARG A 452 -26.02 -59.94 -13.55
CA ARG A 452 -24.73 -59.30 -13.79
C ARG A 452 -25.03 -58.09 -14.67
N GLU A 453 -25.33 -56.96 -14.02
CA GLU A 453 -25.45 -55.66 -14.69
C GLU A 453 -24.15 -54.89 -14.51
N TYR A 454 -23.85 -54.11 -15.54
CA TYR A 454 -22.54 -53.68 -15.99
C TYR A 454 -22.23 -52.31 -15.35
N GLU A 455 -21.39 -52.30 -14.30
CA GLU A 455 -20.83 -51.08 -13.66
C GLU A 455 -19.78 -50.40 -14.55
N ALA A 456 -20.17 -49.89 -15.72
CA ALA A 456 -19.23 -49.21 -16.62
C ALA A 456 -19.46 -47.69 -16.76
N ASP A 457 -20.54 -47.13 -16.20
CA ASP A 457 -20.92 -45.74 -16.47
C ASP A 457 -20.47 -44.73 -15.39
N SER A 458 -20.01 -45.19 -14.22
CA SER A 458 -19.42 -44.34 -13.17
C SER A 458 -17.93 -44.07 -13.37
N ILE A 459 -17.27 -44.76 -14.31
CA ILE A 459 -15.82 -44.66 -14.55
C ILE A 459 -15.49 -43.56 -15.59
N LEU A 460 -16.47 -43.08 -16.35
CA LEU A 460 -16.25 -42.06 -17.39
C LEU A 460 -16.69 -40.64 -16.99
N SER A 461 -17.30 -40.49 -15.81
CA SER A 461 -17.67 -39.18 -15.25
C SER A 461 -16.64 -38.65 -14.25
N THR A 462 -15.37 -39.03 -14.39
CA THR A 462 -14.26 -38.38 -13.66
C THR A 462 -13.95 -37.04 -14.34
N SER A 463 -14.88 -36.09 -14.27
CA SER A 463 -14.48 -34.70 -14.43
C SER A 463 -13.56 -34.39 -13.25
N ASN A 464 -12.25 -34.47 -13.49
CA ASN A 464 -11.22 -33.98 -12.59
C ASN A 464 -11.42 -32.47 -12.45
N ILE A 465 -12.39 -32.06 -11.63
CA ILE A 465 -12.57 -30.67 -11.26
C ILE A 465 -11.32 -30.32 -10.46
N ALA A 466 -10.49 -29.45 -11.05
CA ALA A 466 -9.29 -28.97 -10.40
C ALA A 466 -9.65 -28.40 -9.02
N LEU A 467 -8.88 -28.76 -7.99
CA LEU A 467 -9.12 -28.34 -6.60
C LEU A 467 -9.15 -26.80 -6.46
N CYS A 468 -8.39 -26.10 -7.29
CA CYS A 468 -8.40 -24.65 -7.42
C CYS A 468 -8.68 -24.28 -8.87
N ALA A 469 -9.96 -24.07 -9.20
CA ALA A 469 -10.37 -23.69 -10.55
C ALA A 469 -10.06 -22.22 -10.85
N ARG A 470 -10.00 -21.37 -9.81
CA ARG A 470 -9.79 -19.92 -9.95
C ARG A 470 -8.36 -19.51 -9.55
N THR A 471 -7.83 -18.52 -10.27
CA THR A 471 -6.55 -17.87 -9.93
C THR A 471 -6.57 -17.27 -8.52
N ASP A 472 -7.71 -16.71 -8.09
CA ASP A 472 -7.85 -16.07 -6.78
C ASP A 472 -7.68 -17.07 -5.62
N GLU A 473 -8.15 -18.31 -5.80
CA GLU A 473 -8.01 -19.39 -4.82
C GLU A 473 -6.55 -19.84 -4.70
N CYS A 474 -5.85 -19.91 -5.85
CA CYS A 474 -4.42 -20.22 -5.91
C CYS A 474 -3.60 -19.19 -5.13
N ASP A 475 -3.85 -17.90 -5.35
CA ASP A 475 -3.17 -16.81 -4.63
C ASP A 475 -3.53 -16.79 -3.14
N THR A 476 -4.76 -17.17 -2.79
CA THR A 476 -5.20 -17.33 -1.39
C THR A 476 -4.38 -18.42 -0.68
N LEU A 477 -4.18 -19.59 -1.31
CA LEU A 477 -3.40 -20.69 -0.74
C LEU A 477 -1.92 -20.34 -0.58
N ILE A 478 -1.31 -19.70 -1.58
CA ILE A 478 0.08 -19.26 -1.50
C ILE A 478 0.26 -18.25 -0.35
N THR A 479 -0.68 -17.32 -0.20
CA THR A 479 -0.65 -16.32 0.87
C THR A 479 -0.90 -16.96 2.24
N ALA A 480 -1.78 -17.97 2.32
CA ALA A 480 -1.98 -18.74 3.54
C ALA A 480 -0.69 -19.45 3.97
N LEU A 481 0.06 -20.04 3.04
CA LEU A 481 1.38 -20.61 3.33
C LEU A 481 2.39 -19.55 3.81
N ASP A 482 2.38 -18.34 3.24
CA ASP A 482 3.20 -17.23 3.76
C ASP A 482 2.84 -16.89 5.20
N VAL A 483 1.56 -16.82 5.53
CA VAL A 483 1.09 -16.54 6.90
C VAL A 483 1.54 -17.66 7.84
N VAL A 484 1.44 -18.92 7.45
CA VAL A 484 1.92 -20.06 8.26
C VAL A 484 3.43 -19.94 8.50
N ASP A 485 4.23 -19.66 7.47
CA ASP A 485 5.68 -19.47 7.61
C ASP A 485 6.00 -18.36 8.63
N GLN A 486 5.36 -17.20 8.49
CA GLN A 486 5.59 -16.08 9.42
C GLN A 486 5.10 -16.39 10.85
N CYS A 487 3.97 -17.08 11.02
CA CYS A 487 3.49 -17.53 12.33
C CYS A 487 4.48 -18.50 13.00
N MET A 488 5.08 -19.41 12.23
CA MET A 488 6.03 -20.41 12.75
C MET A 488 7.36 -19.79 13.19
N ARG A 489 7.74 -18.65 12.62
CA ARG A 489 8.92 -17.86 13.04
C ARG A 489 8.70 -17.12 14.36
N ASN A 490 7.46 -16.98 14.82
CA ASN A 490 7.13 -16.30 16.06
C ASN A 490 7.50 -17.16 17.29
N ALA A 491 8.22 -16.58 18.25
CA ALA A 491 8.67 -17.28 19.45
C ALA A 491 7.53 -17.65 20.41
N GLU A 492 6.44 -16.88 20.41
CA GLU A 492 5.30 -17.03 21.33
C GLU A 492 4.32 -18.14 20.90
N LEU A 493 4.60 -18.87 19.82
CA LEU A 493 3.71 -19.93 19.35
C LEU A 493 3.72 -21.14 20.29
N VAL A 494 2.54 -21.59 20.71
CA VAL A 494 2.41 -22.73 21.64
C VAL A 494 2.94 -24.00 20.97
N PRO A 495 3.71 -24.84 21.69
CA PRO A 495 4.29 -26.06 21.11
C PRO A 495 3.27 -27.00 20.46
N SER A 496 2.06 -27.12 21.03
CA SER A 496 0.95 -27.93 20.49
C SER A 496 0.53 -27.48 19.09
N THR A 497 0.26 -26.19 18.91
CA THR A 497 -0.12 -25.60 17.61
C THR A 497 1.04 -25.66 16.61
N ARG A 498 2.28 -25.49 17.08
CA ARG A 498 3.48 -25.63 16.25
C ARG A 498 3.64 -27.07 15.72
N SER A 499 3.44 -28.06 16.57
CA SER A 499 3.44 -29.49 16.19
C SER A 499 2.37 -29.76 15.13
N LEU A 500 1.13 -29.28 15.35
CA LEU A 500 0.05 -29.42 14.38
C LEU A 500 0.38 -28.81 13.01
N ALA A 501 0.90 -27.58 12.99
CA ALA A 501 1.29 -26.91 11.74
C ALA A 501 2.37 -27.70 10.99
N ASN A 502 3.38 -28.23 11.69
CA ASN A 502 4.39 -29.09 11.10
C ASN A 502 3.80 -30.37 10.50
N ARG A 503 2.86 -31.03 11.20
CA ARG A 503 2.17 -32.21 10.66
C ARG A 503 1.37 -31.88 9.40
N VAL A 504 0.69 -30.74 9.38
CA VAL A 504 -0.05 -30.27 8.21
C VAL A 504 0.90 -30.02 7.04
N LEU A 505 2.02 -29.32 7.26
CA LEU A 505 3.02 -29.08 6.21
C LEU A 505 3.62 -30.37 5.65
N LEU A 506 3.93 -31.34 6.52
CA LEU A 506 4.40 -32.66 6.09
C LEU A 506 3.32 -33.42 5.31
N SER A 507 2.07 -33.36 5.76
CA SER A 507 0.94 -33.98 5.05
C SER A 507 0.76 -33.37 3.66
N ILE A 508 0.84 -32.04 3.54
CA ILE A 508 0.82 -31.32 2.26
C ILE A 508 2.02 -31.74 1.39
N LEU A 509 3.23 -31.81 1.95
CA LEU A 509 4.42 -32.20 1.20
C LEU A 509 4.29 -33.62 0.61
N LEU A 510 3.74 -34.55 1.39
CA LEU A 510 3.50 -35.92 0.96
C LEU A 510 2.35 -36.01 -0.04
N SER A 511 1.22 -35.34 0.21
CA SER A 511 0.06 -35.36 -0.69
C SER A 511 0.38 -34.72 -2.04
N LEU A 512 1.09 -33.58 -2.08
CA LEU A 512 1.46 -32.88 -3.32
C LEU A 512 2.35 -33.73 -4.23
N SER A 513 3.15 -34.63 -3.66
CA SER A 513 3.96 -35.56 -4.46
C SER A 513 3.12 -36.62 -5.17
N SER A 514 1.93 -36.92 -4.65
CA SER A 514 0.98 -37.89 -5.20
C SER A 514 -0.07 -37.27 -6.13
N ILE A 515 -0.35 -35.95 -5.97
CA ILE A 515 -1.35 -35.24 -6.78
C ILE A 515 -0.71 -34.81 -8.11
N PRO A 516 -1.29 -35.18 -9.27
CA PRO A 516 -0.79 -34.71 -10.56
C PRO A 516 -1.04 -33.19 -10.70
N PRO A 517 -0.12 -32.42 -11.31
CA PRO A 517 -0.22 -30.96 -11.41
C PRO A 517 -1.55 -30.47 -12.00
N SER A 518 -2.09 -31.19 -12.99
CA SER A 518 -3.35 -30.86 -13.65
C SER A 518 -4.59 -30.97 -12.77
N SER A 519 -4.53 -31.75 -11.67
CA SER A 519 -5.64 -31.88 -10.73
C SER A 519 -5.66 -30.78 -9.67
N LEU A 520 -4.55 -30.04 -9.50
CA LEU A 520 -4.46 -28.98 -8.51
C LEU A 520 -4.95 -27.63 -9.07
N SER A 521 -4.49 -27.25 -10.26
CA SER A 521 -4.85 -25.98 -10.92
C SER A 521 -4.70 -26.10 -12.43
N SER A 522 -5.34 -25.19 -13.16
CA SER A 522 -5.13 -24.98 -14.59
C SER A 522 -3.77 -24.36 -14.91
N ASP A 523 -3.15 -23.66 -13.95
CA ASP A 523 -1.79 -23.12 -14.09
C ASP A 523 -0.74 -24.23 -13.83
N PRO A 524 0.05 -24.64 -14.85
CA PRO A 524 1.06 -25.68 -14.70
C PRO A 524 2.18 -25.30 -13.72
N ASN A 525 2.41 -24.01 -13.49
CA ASN A 525 3.46 -23.54 -12.58
C ASN A 525 3.01 -23.51 -11.12
N PHE A 526 1.70 -23.58 -10.84
CA PHE A 526 1.17 -23.47 -9.49
C PHE A 526 1.65 -24.62 -8.59
N HIS A 527 1.56 -25.86 -9.09
CA HIS A 527 2.03 -27.05 -8.36
C HIS A 527 3.50 -26.93 -7.95
N GLY A 528 4.37 -26.51 -8.88
CA GLY A 528 5.78 -26.28 -8.62
C GLY A 528 6.03 -25.22 -7.54
N ARG A 529 5.32 -24.07 -7.62
CA ARG A 529 5.43 -22.98 -6.64
C ARG A 529 5.01 -23.42 -5.24
N VAL A 530 3.90 -24.14 -5.11
CA VAL A 530 3.40 -24.63 -3.80
C VAL A 530 4.36 -25.67 -3.24
N LEU A 531 4.81 -26.63 -4.06
CA LEU A 531 5.72 -27.68 -3.63
C LEU A 531 7.06 -27.10 -3.15
N GLU A 532 7.66 -26.17 -3.91
CA GLU A 532 8.90 -25.50 -3.54
C GLU A 532 8.75 -24.75 -2.22
N LYS A 533 7.65 -24.02 -2.05
CA LYS A 533 7.39 -23.25 -0.82
C LYS A 533 7.20 -24.13 0.41
N VAL A 534 6.36 -25.15 0.34
CA VAL A 534 6.13 -26.09 1.46
C VAL A 534 7.42 -26.81 1.84
N ARG A 535 8.21 -27.18 0.83
CA ARG A 535 9.51 -27.81 0.99
C ARG A 535 10.51 -26.88 1.71
N ASP A 536 10.63 -25.63 1.28
CA ASP A 536 11.49 -24.62 1.92
C ASP A 536 11.07 -24.41 3.38
N MET A 537 9.77 -24.27 3.64
CA MET A 537 9.23 -24.16 5.00
C MET A 537 9.56 -25.39 5.87
N CYS A 538 9.45 -26.60 5.32
CA CYS A 538 9.82 -27.82 6.07
C CYS A 538 11.31 -27.84 6.41
N VAL A 539 12.18 -27.38 5.50
CA VAL A 539 13.63 -27.31 5.75
C VAL A 539 13.99 -26.25 6.78
N ASP A 540 13.37 -25.07 6.70
CA ASP A 540 13.57 -24.00 7.68
C ASP A 540 13.14 -24.47 9.09
N ASN A 541 12.02 -25.19 9.19
CA ASN A 541 11.55 -25.75 10.46
C ASN A 541 12.46 -26.88 11.00
N VAL A 542 13.06 -27.69 10.14
CA VAL A 542 14.05 -28.72 10.52
C VAL A 542 15.35 -28.08 11.03
N GLN A 543 15.78 -26.98 10.42
CA GLN A 543 16.99 -26.24 10.85
C GLN A 543 16.76 -25.43 12.13
N GLY A 544 15.51 -25.04 12.38
CA GLY A 544 15.14 -24.23 13.52
C GLY A 544 15.48 -24.88 14.86
N THR A 545 15.49 -24.06 15.91
CA THR A 545 15.63 -24.55 17.30
C THR A 545 14.39 -25.30 17.79
N SER A 546 13.33 -25.35 16.99
CA SER A 546 12.14 -26.10 17.33
C SER A 546 12.40 -27.59 17.11
N TYR A 547 12.41 -28.35 18.19
CA TYR A 547 12.58 -29.80 18.18
C TYR A 547 11.46 -30.54 17.43
N ALA A 548 10.41 -29.80 16.99
CA ALA A 548 9.18 -30.26 16.39
C ALA A 548 9.30 -30.88 14.97
N MET A 549 10.46 -30.85 14.32
CA MET A 549 10.69 -31.61 13.06
C MET A 549 11.93 -32.54 13.08
N SER A 550 12.54 -32.75 14.25
CA SER A 550 13.72 -33.60 14.37
C SER A 550 13.46 -35.04 13.87
N LYS A 551 12.33 -35.64 14.25
CA LYS A 551 11.93 -36.99 13.82
C LYS A 551 11.56 -37.08 12.32
N SER A 552 11.10 -35.97 11.72
CA SER A 552 10.67 -35.93 10.31
C SER A 552 11.77 -35.46 9.35
N THR A 553 12.96 -35.14 9.87
CA THR A 553 14.10 -34.64 9.07
C THR A 553 14.45 -35.59 7.92
N SER A 554 14.52 -36.89 8.17
CA SER A 554 14.81 -37.88 7.12
C SER A 554 13.78 -37.83 5.98
N LEU A 555 12.49 -37.75 6.32
CA LEU A 555 11.40 -37.67 5.35
C LEU A 555 11.50 -36.39 4.51
N VAL A 556 11.76 -35.25 5.15
CA VAL A 556 11.97 -33.98 4.47
C VAL A 556 13.15 -34.09 3.50
N LEU A 557 14.32 -34.58 3.95
CA LEU A 557 15.51 -34.75 3.13
C LEU A 557 15.28 -35.65 1.91
N HIS A 558 14.52 -36.75 2.08
CA HIS A 558 14.18 -37.65 0.98
C HIS A 558 13.45 -36.96 -0.19
N THR A 559 12.62 -35.95 0.10
CA THR A 559 11.87 -35.22 -0.95
C THR A 559 12.76 -34.34 -1.85
N PHE A 560 13.97 -34.01 -1.41
CA PHE A 560 14.89 -33.15 -2.19
C PHE A 560 15.83 -33.91 -3.12
N PHE A 561 16.00 -35.22 -2.93
CA PHE A 561 16.81 -36.02 -3.86
C PHE A 561 16.14 -36.17 -5.25
N SER A 562 14.94 -35.62 -5.43
CA SER A 562 14.18 -35.65 -6.69
C SER A 562 14.55 -34.51 -7.65
N LYS A 563 15.17 -34.91 -8.77
CA LYS A 563 15.34 -34.29 -10.12
C LYS A 563 15.72 -32.81 -10.32
N ASN A 564 15.58 -31.90 -9.36
CA ASN A 564 15.88 -30.47 -9.60
C ASN A 564 17.26 -30.08 -9.06
N LEU A 565 18.21 -29.79 -9.97
CA LEU A 565 19.62 -29.51 -9.66
C LEU A 565 19.81 -28.24 -8.81
N ALA A 566 19.07 -27.16 -9.08
CA ALA A 566 19.27 -25.88 -8.40
C ALA A 566 18.83 -25.91 -6.91
N THR A 567 17.79 -26.67 -6.58
CA THR A 567 17.35 -26.86 -5.20
C THR A 567 18.26 -27.82 -4.44
N ARG A 568 18.94 -28.73 -5.15
CA ARG A 568 19.93 -29.63 -4.58
C ARG A 568 21.14 -28.89 -4.03
N ASP A 569 21.63 -27.85 -4.71
CA ASP A 569 22.79 -27.07 -4.24
C ASP A 569 22.48 -26.30 -2.95
N LYS A 570 21.31 -25.65 -2.90
CA LYS A 570 20.82 -25.01 -1.67
C LYS A 570 20.69 -26.03 -0.55
N LEU A 571 20.02 -27.16 -0.79
CA LEU A 571 19.87 -28.20 0.23
C LEU A 571 21.22 -28.73 0.69
N HIS A 572 22.13 -29.03 -0.23
CA HIS A 572 23.46 -29.53 0.12
C HIS A 572 24.17 -28.55 1.03
N SER A 573 24.09 -27.24 0.75
CA SER A 573 24.63 -26.22 1.64
C SER A 573 23.97 -26.23 3.03
N HIS A 574 22.66 -26.41 3.12
CA HIS A 574 21.96 -26.43 4.41
C HIS A 574 22.21 -27.71 5.22
N VAL A 575 22.22 -28.85 4.56
CA VAL A 575 22.55 -30.16 5.15
C VAL A 575 24.00 -30.21 5.58
N ASP A 576 24.91 -29.67 4.76
CA ASP A 576 26.32 -29.50 5.12
C ASP A 576 26.45 -28.64 6.39
N LEU A 577 25.69 -27.55 6.52
CA LEU A 577 25.69 -26.75 7.76
C LEU A 577 25.12 -27.49 8.97
N LEU A 578 24.17 -28.41 8.79
CA LEU A 578 23.60 -29.23 9.86
C LEU A 578 24.54 -30.36 10.30
N LEU A 579 25.20 -31.02 9.35
CA LEU A 579 26.13 -32.13 9.60
C LEU A 579 27.53 -31.63 10.03
N HIS A 580 27.93 -30.48 9.50
CA HIS A 580 29.24 -29.86 9.71
C HIS A 580 29.07 -28.41 10.23
N PRO A 581 28.62 -28.22 11.48
CA PRO A 581 28.47 -26.89 12.05
C PRO A 581 29.82 -26.17 12.07
N ARG A 582 29.90 -25.02 11.40
CA ARG A 582 31.14 -24.21 11.29
C ARG A 582 31.55 -23.51 12.60
N ARG A 583 30.76 -23.69 13.67
CA ARG A 583 31.04 -23.20 15.01
C ARG A 583 30.93 -24.37 15.99
N PRO A 584 31.73 -24.42 17.06
CA PRO A 584 31.60 -25.43 18.10
C PRO A 584 30.15 -25.52 18.57
N PRO A 585 29.53 -26.71 18.62
CA PRO A 585 28.16 -26.84 19.06
C PRO A 585 28.04 -26.35 20.50
N PHE A 586 27.13 -25.41 20.75
CA PHE A 586 26.78 -25.08 22.13
C PHE A 586 26.23 -26.34 22.80
N VAL A 587 26.73 -26.65 24.00
CA VAL A 587 26.20 -27.75 24.83
C VAL A 587 24.76 -27.38 25.20
N ARG A 588 23.81 -27.79 24.37
CA ARG A 588 22.38 -27.62 24.62
C ARG A 588 21.91 -28.80 25.45
N MET A 589 21.07 -28.52 26.44
CA MET A 589 20.32 -29.57 27.11
C MET A 589 19.51 -30.35 26.08
N LEU A 590 19.55 -31.68 26.18
CA LEU A 590 18.68 -32.54 25.38
C LEU A 590 17.22 -32.10 25.64
N PRO A 591 16.45 -31.82 24.58
CA PRO A 591 15.05 -31.43 24.72
C PRO A 591 14.26 -32.52 25.44
N THR A 592 13.25 -32.11 26.20
CA THR A 592 12.28 -33.04 26.79
C THR A 592 11.57 -33.84 25.69
N VAL A 593 11.55 -35.17 25.86
CA VAL A 593 11.10 -36.19 24.90
C VAL A 593 9.61 -36.06 24.54
N GLU A 594 8.85 -35.26 25.29
CA GLU A 594 7.42 -35.01 25.11
C GLU A 594 7.08 -34.11 23.90
N SER A 595 8.07 -33.57 23.21
CA SER A 595 7.84 -32.48 22.24
C SER A 595 7.34 -32.91 20.85
N LEU A 596 7.26 -34.22 20.55
CA LEU A 596 6.68 -34.68 19.29
C LEU A 596 6.11 -36.07 19.33
N SER A 597 4.83 -36.08 19.06
CA SER A 597 4.11 -37.23 18.58
C SER A 597 4.06 -37.24 17.06
N LEU A 598 4.52 -38.32 16.44
CA LEU A 598 4.26 -38.56 15.00
C LEU A 598 3.09 -39.54 14.81
N VAL A 599 2.64 -40.16 15.89
CA VAL A 599 1.59 -41.19 15.90
C VAL A 599 0.45 -40.67 16.76
N SER A 600 -0.80 -40.84 16.34
CA SER A 600 -1.99 -40.42 17.12
C SER A 600 -1.96 -40.86 18.60
N ALA A 601 -1.29 -41.98 18.89
CA ALA A 601 -1.04 -42.52 20.23
C ALA A 601 -0.15 -41.63 21.12
N GLU A 602 0.83 -40.93 20.54
CA GLU A 602 1.75 -40.04 21.29
C GLU A 602 1.16 -38.61 21.42
N GLU A 603 0.05 -38.30 20.73
CA GLU A 603 -0.54 -36.94 20.64
C GLU A 603 -0.91 -36.40 22.03
N SER A 604 -0.47 -35.18 22.34
CA SER A 604 -0.84 -34.55 23.62
C SER A 604 -2.35 -34.30 23.68
N THR A 605 -2.92 -34.25 24.88
CA THR A 605 -4.36 -34.01 25.07
C THR A 605 -4.81 -32.68 24.46
N GLU A 606 -3.98 -31.64 24.59
CA GLU A 606 -4.22 -30.31 24.01
C GLU A 606 -4.13 -30.31 22.48
N GLU A 607 -3.18 -31.04 21.91
CA GLU A 607 -3.03 -31.21 20.46
C GLU A 607 -4.24 -31.97 19.89
N ARG A 608 -4.65 -33.07 20.54
CA ARG A 608 -5.82 -33.85 20.17
C ARG A 608 -7.10 -33.01 20.21
N ALA A 609 -7.29 -32.22 21.27
CA ALA A 609 -8.44 -31.32 21.40
C ALA A 609 -8.45 -30.27 20.29
N THR A 610 -7.28 -29.69 19.98
CA THR A 610 -7.15 -28.72 18.89
C THR A 610 -7.46 -29.35 17.53
N ARG A 611 -6.93 -30.55 17.26
CA ARG A 611 -7.18 -31.27 16.02
C ARG A 611 -8.67 -31.62 15.85
N GLN A 612 -9.32 -32.06 16.92
CA GLN A 612 -10.76 -32.32 16.94
C GLN A 612 -11.58 -31.04 16.71
N SER A 613 -11.17 -29.90 17.29
CA SER A 613 -11.88 -28.62 17.11
C SER A 613 -11.82 -28.06 15.69
N LEU A 614 -10.86 -28.52 14.88
CA LEU A 614 -10.68 -28.12 13.49
C LEU A 614 -11.25 -29.15 12.50
N ASP A 615 -12.00 -30.14 13.00
CA ASP A 615 -12.55 -31.27 12.22
C ASP A 615 -11.49 -32.03 11.40
N LEU A 616 -10.23 -32.03 11.87
CA LEU A 616 -9.11 -32.74 11.25
C LEU A 616 -9.08 -34.21 11.66
N VAL A 617 -10.21 -34.91 11.48
CA VAL A 617 -10.32 -36.34 11.74
C VAL A 617 -9.86 -37.09 10.50
N PHE A 618 -8.66 -37.65 10.55
CA PHE A 618 -8.17 -38.56 9.52
C PHE A 618 -9.09 -39.80 9.49
N GLY A 619 -9.61 -40.13 8.31
CA GLY A 619 -10.70 -41.09 8.08
C GLY A 619 -10.42 -42.57 8.39
N ASN A 620 -9.54 -42.89 9.33
CA ASN A 620 -9.40 -44.23 9.86
C ASN A 620 -9.95 -44.27 11.29
N GLY A 621 -11.23 -44.64 11.41
CA GLY A 621 -11.81 -45.08 12.66
C GLY A 621 -11.18 -46.41 13.08
N GLU A 622 -9.99 -46.37 13.66
CA GLU A 622 -9.55 -47.45 14.53
C GLU A 622 -10.28 -47.30 15.86
N MET A 623 -11.19 -48.25 16.12
CA MET A 623 -11.71 -48.54 17.45
C MET A 623 -10.53 -48.79 18.38
N CYS A 624 -10.04 -47.75 19.05
CA CYS A 624 -9.17 -47.92 20.19
C CYS A 624 -10.06 -48.35 21.35
N ALA A 625 -10.27 -49.66 21.47
CA ALA A 625 -10.88 -50.28 22.62
C ALA A 625 -10.01 -49.95 23.84
N PHE A 626 -10.50 -49.06 24.69
CA PHE A 626 -9.95 -48.91 26.03
C PHE A 626 -10.23 -50.21 26.79
N THR A 627 -9.23 -51.07 26.88
CA THR A 627 -9.11 -52.03 27.99
C THR A 627 -9.00 -51.23 29.27
N SER A 628 -10.10 -51.17 30.01
CA SER A 628 -10.15 -50.77 31.40
C SER A 628 -9.19 -51.63 32.22
N GLU A 629 -8.12 -51.03 32.75
CA GLU A 629 -7.37 -51.61 33.85
C GLU A 629 -8.27 -51.63 35.10
N PRO A 630 -8.31 -52.75 35.84
CA PRO A 630 -9.13 -52.86 37.04
C PRO A 630 -8.53 -52.02 38.17
N GLN A 631 -9.34 -51.09 38.67
CA GLN A 631 -9.09 -50.36 39.92
C GLN A 631 -9.01 -51.36 41.09
N THR A 632 -7.83 -51.53 41.65
CA THR A 632 -7.64 -52.09 42.99
C THR A 632 -8.03 -51.05 44.03
N HIS A 633 -9.15 -51.32 44.72
CA HIS A 633 -9.55 -50.68 45.97
C HIS A 633 -8.48 -50.83 47.06
N PRO A 634 -8.29 -49.80 47.90
CA PRO A 634 -7.94 -50.01 49.30
C PRO A 634 -9.16 -49.73 50.20
N GLU A 635 -9.40 -50.67 51.10
CA GLU A 635 -10.34 -50.60 52.22
C GLU A 635 -10.08 -49.42 53.18
N PRO A 636 -11.09 -48.99 53.94
CA PRO A 636 -11.03 -47.83 54.82
C PRO A 636 -10.52 -48.19 56.22
N VAL A 637 -9.59 -47.40 56.75
CA VAL A 637 -9.30 -47.39 58.19
C VAL A 637 -9.98 -46.18 58.83
N ILE A 638 -10.89 -46.51 59.73
CA ILE A 638 -11.58 -45.64 60.67
C ILE A 638 -10.58 -45.23 61.77
N HIS A 639 -10.45 -43.93 62.06
CA HIS A 639 -10.41 -43.43 63.45
C HIS A 639 -10.54 -41.90 63.58
N ASN A 640 -11.69 -41.53 64.13
CA ASN A 640 -11.96 -40.58 65.21
C ASN A 640 -11.36 -39.16 65.24
N SER A 641 -12.32 -38.24 65.18
CA SER A 641 -12.39 -36.88 65.68
C SER A 641 -11.84 -36.68 67.10
N LEU A 642 -11.16 -35.54 67.30
CA LEU A 642 -11.29 -34.72 68.50
C LEU A 642 -11.26 -33.23 68.12
N THR A 643 -12.35 -32.57 68.46
CA THR A 643 -12.58 -31.12 68.63
C THR A 643 -11.59 -30.47 69.60
N VAL A 644 -11.17 -29.22 69.36
CA VAL A 644 -11.18 -28.07 70.32
C VAL A 644 -10.80 -26.76 69.59
N ASP A 645 -11.74 -25.82 69.68
CA ASP A 645 -11.72 -24.35 69.78
C ASP A 645 -10.78 -23.34 69.08
N GLN A 646 -11.49 -22.28 68.63
CA GLN A 646 -11.25 -20.83 68.73
C GLN A 646 -10.21 -20.10 67.85
N GLN A 647 -10.78 -19.13 67.10
CA GLN A 647 -10.37 -17.72 66.90
C GLN A 647 -8.87 -17.47 66.63
N THR A 648 -8.46 -16.78 65.57
CA THR A 648 -8.73 -15.36 65.27
C THR A 648 -8.06 -15.00 63.93
N HIS A 649 -8.62 -14.07 63.15
CA HIS A 649 -7.94 -13.40 62.02
C HIS A 649 -6.62 -12.72 62.49
N PRO A 650 -5.54 -12.68 61.68
CA PRO A 650 -5.43 -11.64 60.64
C PRO A 650 -4.62 -11.99 59.36
N ASN A 651 -5.04 -11.36 58.26
CA ASN A 651 -4.25 -10.68 57.23
C ASN A 651 -2.85 -11.22 56.81
N PRO A 652 -2.66 -11.65 55.55
CA PRO A 652 -1.33 -11.76 54.96
C PRO A 652 -1.06 -10.69 53.89
N SER A 653 -0.11 -9.82 54.20
CA SER A 653 0.74 -9.10 53.25
C SER A 653 1.56 -10.10 52.42
N PRO A 654 1.71 -9.94 51.10
CA PRO A 654 2.71 -10.71 50.37
C PRO A 654 4.06 -9.98 50.34
N GLU A 655 5.02 -10.47 51.13
CA GLU A 655 6.45 -10.31 50.85
C GLU A 655 6.76 -10.94 49.48
N ARG A 656 7.05 -10.10 48.48
CA ARG A 656 7.72 -10.53 47.26
C ARG A 656 9.22 -10.40 47.47
N ALA A 657 9.88 -11.55 47.61
CA ALA A 657 11.32 -11.67 47.40
C ALA A 657 11.64 -11.32 45.93
N LEU A 658 12.25 -10.15 45.71
CA LEU A 658 12.89 -9.79 44.46
C LEU A 658 14.27 -10.47 44.42
N LEU A 659 14.39 -11.55 43.65
CA LEU A 659 15.69 -12.04 43.20
C LEU A 659 16.13 -11.19 42.00
N THR A 660 16.92 -10.17 42.29
CA THR A 660 17.60 -9.32 41.31
C THR A 660 18.74 -10.12 40.67
N PHE A 661 18.54 -10.63 39.45
CA PHE A 661 19.65 -11.08 38.61
C PHE A 661 20.34 -9.86 38.00
N ILE A 662 21.41 -9.40 38.66
CA ILE A 662 22.37 -8.45 38.09
C ILE A 662 23.20 -9.22 37.06
N THR A 663 23.02 -8.91 35.78
CA THR A 663 23.97 -9.29 34.73
C THR A 663 24.95 -8.13 34.53
N PRO A 664 26.28 -8.36 34.62
CA PRO A 664 27.25 -7.30 34.42
C PRO A 664 27.37 -6.97 32.92
N TYR A 665 27.20 -5.69 32.61
CA TYR A 665 27.51 -5.09 31.31
C TYR A 665 29.04 -5.00 31.14
N PRO A 666 29.63 -5.39 30.00
CA PRO A 666 31.05 -5.17 29.77
C PRO A 666 31.31 -3.68 29.51
N GLN A 667 32.15 -3.07 30.35
CA GLN A 667 32.68 -1.73 30.15
C GLN A 667 33.62 -1.72 28.94
N ALA A 668 33.35 -0.83 27.98
CA ALA A 668 34.28 -0.49 26.91
C ALA A 668 35.41 0.36 27.50
N THR A 669 36.61 -0.20 27.53
CA THR A 669 37.86 0.51 27.81
C THR A 669 38.24 1.36 26.61
N SER A 670 38.21 2.68 26.78
CA SER A 670 38.78 3.65 25.86
C SER A 670 40.29 3.77 26.10
N ASP A 671 41.09 3.05 25.32
CA ASP A 671 42.53 3.31 25.20
C ASP A 671 42.76 4.50 24.27
N THR A 672 43.06 5.65 24.89
CA THR A 672 43.58 6.86 24.24
C THR A 672 45.05 6.66 23.86
N GLY A 673 45.29 6.19 22.64
CA GLY A 673 46.60 6.26 21.99
C GLY A 673 46.79 7.60 21.29
N ASN A 674 47.64 8.46 21.85
CA ASN A 674 48.12 9.70 21.25
C ASN A 674 48.87 9.42 19.94
N LEU A 675 48.39 9.99 18.83
CA LEU A 675 49.24 10.31 17.67
C LEU A 675 49.00 11.77 17.29
N SER A 676 50.01 12.59 17.59
CA SER A 676 50.18 13.93 17.06
C SER A 676 50.16 13.94 15.54
N MET A 677 49.33 14.81 14.96
CA MET A 677 49.55 15.33 13.61
C MET A 677 49.37 16.84 13.65
N GLU A 678 50.42 17.54 13.24
CA GLU A 678 50.52 18.99 13.11
C GLU A 678 49.38 19.57 12.23
N MET A 679 48.79 20.66 12.72
CA MET A 679 47.95 21.56 11.92
C MET A 679 48.82 22.41 10.98
N PRO A 680 48.44 22.55 9.70
CA PRO A 680 48.91 23.66 8.88
C PRO A 680 48.08 24.92 9.18
N THR A 681 48.80 26.00 9.41
CA THR A 681 48.35 27.39 9.60
C THR A 681 47.57 27.90 8.37
N PRO A 682 46.48 28.68 8.53
CA PRO A 682 45.78 29.27 7.39
C PRO A 682 46.55 30.48 6.83
N PRO A 683 46.69 30.63 5.49
CA PRO A 683 47.34 31.80 4.91
C PRO A 683 46.40 33.00 4.87
N ALA A 684 47.03 34.15 5.08
CA ALA A 684 46.47 35.49 5.18
C ALA A 684 45.75 35.97 3.91
N ALA A 685 44.80 36.88 4.14
CA ALA A 685 44.03 37.61 3.13
C ALA A 685 44.93 38.45 2.19
N PRO A 686 44.60 38.58 0.90
CA PRO A 686 45.28 39.51 0.02
C PRO A 686 44.70 40.93 0.10
N VAL A 687 45.63 41.81 0.41
CA VAL A 687 45.74 43.25 0.26
C VAL A 687 45.06 43.82 -1.00
N ALA A 688 44.41 44.98 -0.81
CA ALA A 688 43.87 45.86 -1.84
C ALA A 688 44.96 46.53 -2.69
N ALA A 689 44.69 46.69 -3.99
CA ALA A 689 45.52 47.41 -4.95
C ALA A 689 44.62 48.11 -6.00
N PRO A 690 45.09 49.13 -6.74
CA PRO A 690 44.42 50.42 -6.83
C PRO A 690 43.63 50.65 -8.13
N LEU A 691 42.70 51.62 -8.04
CA LEU A 691 41.98 52.25 -9.16
C LEU A 691 42.92 52.67 -10.30
N GLN A 692 42.65 52.16 -11.50
CA GLN A 692 43.18 52.71 -12.75
C GLN A 692 42.07 53.40 -13.55
N ALA A 693 42.45 54.55 -14.10
CA ALA A 693 41.65 55.49 -14.87
C ALA A 693 41.17 54.91 -16.22
N ILE A 694 39.97 55.30 -16.62
CA ILE A 694 39.41 55.05 -17.96
C ILE A 694 39.57 56.33 -18.80
N PRO A 695 39.96 56.25 -20.09
CA PRO A 695 40.17 57.41 -20.95
C PRO A 695 38.88 57.92 -21.62
N ASP A 696 38.93 59.20 -22.01
CA ASP A 696 37.93 60.01 -22.72
C ASP A 696 37.58 59.57 -24.16
N ALA A 697 36.31 59.83 -24.52
CA ALA A 697 35.76 60.34 -25.81
C ALA A 697 35.84 59.46 -27.11
N PRO A 698 34.98 59.66 -28.15
CA PRO A 698 34.22 60.89 -28.49
C PRO A 698 32.73 60.77 -28.94
N THR A 699 31.99 61.84 -28.63
CA THR A 699 31.21 62.80 -29.46
C THR A 699 30.36 62.38 -30.68
N GLU A 700 29.19 63.03 -30.77
CA GLU A 700 28.21 63.22 -31.88
C GLU A 700 27.16 62.10 -32.11
N SER A 701 25.85 62.36 -32.30
CA SER A 701 25.16 63.48 -32.95
C SER A 701 23.67 63.64 -32.54
N HIS A 702 23.18 64.87 -32.70
CA HIS A 702 21.85 65.44 -32.42
C HIS A 702 20.65 64.94 -33.25
N LEU A 703 19.46 64.87 -32.61
CA LEU A 703 18.08 65.24 -33.04
C LEU A 703 17.41 64.49 -34.23
N PRO A 704 16.07 64.59 -34.50
CA PRO A 704 15.02 65.42 -33.87
C PRO A 704 13.68 64.72 -33.50
N ILE A 705 12.93 65.41 -32.62
CA ILE A 705 11.49 65.26 -32.32
C ILE A 705 10.64 65.76 -33.49
N PRO A 706 9.47 65.15 -33.78
CA PRO A 706 8.29 65.94 -34.17
C PRO A 706 6.96 65.34 -33.60
N PRO A 707 5.75 65.89 -33.88
CA PRO A 707 5.11 66.91 -33.07
C PRO A 707 3.72 66.50 -32.52
N LYS A 708 3.24 67.28 -31.55
CA LYS A 708 1.85 67.32 -31.06
C LYS A 708 0.93 68.03 -32.06
N GLU A 709 -0.31 67.52 -32.23
CA GLU A 709 -1.61 68.25 -32.35
C GLU A 709 -2.76 67.26 -32.72
N PRO A 710 -4.07 67.60 -32.63
CA PRO A 710 -4.83 67.76 -31.38
C PRO A 710 -6.16 66.94 -31.37
N ALA A 711 -6.77 66.91 -30.17
CA ALA A 711 -8.20 66.78 -29.84
C ALA A 711 -9.18 65.99 -30.75
N SER A 712 -9.81 64.98 -30.17
CA SER A 712 -11.21 64.63 -30.45
C SER A 712 -11.88 64.16 -29.17
N SER A 713 -12.77 65.00 -28.66
CA SER A 713 -13.63 64.79 -27.51
C SER A 713 -14.72 63.77 -27.82
N VAL A 714 -14.84 62.72 -27.01
CA VAL A 714 -16.10 61.98 -26.86
C VAL A 714 -16.46 61.98 -25.38
N TYR A 715 -17.58 62.65 -25.12
CA TYR A 715 -18.25 62.85 -23.85
C TYR A 715 -18.82 61.52 -23.35
N VAL A 716 -18.44 61.07 -22.15
CA VAL A 716 -19.11 59.96 -21.44
C VAL A 716 -19.47 60.46 -20.05
N ALA A 717 -20.76 60.33 -19.73
CA ALA A 717 -21.41 60.85 -18.53
C ALA A 717 -20.90 60.18 -17.24
N PRO A 718 -20.91 60.90 -16.10
CA PRO A 718 -20.54 60.33 -14.80
C PRO A 718 -21.73 59.56 -14.21
N MET A 719 -21.55 58.27 -13.97
CA MET A 719 -22.43 57.49 -13.08
C MET A 719 -21.75 57.27 -11.74
N LEU A 720 -22.34 57.94 -10.74
CA LEU A 720 -22.55 57.53 -9.34
C LEU A 720 -21.71 56.36 -8.83
N VAL A 721 -20.77 56.68 -7.95
CA VAL A 721 -20.16 55.76 -6.99
C VAL A 721 -21.11 55.67 -5.79
N ASP A 722 -21.60 54.47 -5.54
CA ASP A 722 -22.43 54.14 -4.38
C ASP A 722 -21.53 53.93 -3.17
N GLU A 723 -21.71 54.78 -2.16
CA GLU A 723 -21.10 54.71 -0.84
C GLU A 723 -22.03 53.92 0.09
N SER A 724 -21.71 52.67 0.43
CA SER A 724 -22.19 52.03 1.67
C SER A 724 -21.51 50.67 1.89
N ASP A 725 -20.67 50.61 2.93
CA ASP A 725 -20.66 49.57 3.97
C ASP A 725 -19.29 49.57 4.67
N HIS A 726 -19.18 50.46 5.65
CA HIS A 726 -18.14 50.42 6.67
C HIS A 726 -18.50 49.35 7.70
N GLU A 727 -17.84 48.18 7.65
CA GLU A 727 -17.85 47.24 8.76
C GLU A 727 -17.05 47.80 9.94
N GLU A 728 -17.74 47.85 11.08
CA GLU A 728 -17.33 48.37 12.37
C GLU A 728 -16.26 47.47 13.01
N VAL A 729 -15.08 48.03 13.27
CA VAL A 729 -13.95 47.35 13.90
C VAL A 729 -14.18 47.32 15.42
N PRO A 730 -14.10 46.16 16.10
CA PRO A 730 -14.31 46.12 17.55
C PRO A 730 -13.15 46.81 18.29
N THR A 731 -13.51 47.76 19.15
CA THR A 731 -12.64 48.49 20.06
C THR A 731 -12.06 47.53 21.10
N ILE A 732 -10.73 47.43 21.16
CA ILE A 732 -10.01 46.68 22.19
C ILE A 732 -9.93 47.55 23.44
N ASP A 733 -10.59 47.11 24.51
CA ASP A 733 -10.51 47.69 25.85
C ASP A 733 -9.17 47.32 26.49
N LEU A 734 -8.33 48.32 26.76
CA LEU A 734 -7.00 48.22 27.36
C LEU A 734 -6.98 48.80 28.78
N GLY A 735 -8.00 48.49 29.59
CA GLY A 735 -8.07 48.93 30.97
C GLY A 735 -8.35 47.78 31.94
N SER A 736 -7.31 47.05 32.38
CA SER A 736 -7.24 46.48 33.74
C SER A 736 -5.93 45.73 33.94
N ASP A 737 -4.86 46.45 34.26
CA ASP A 737 -3.74 45.90 35.00
C ASP A 737 -3.55 46.81 36.22
N SER A 738 -4.07 46.36 37.35
CA SER A 738 -3.88 46.98 38.66
C SER A 738 -3.29 45.93 39.57
N ASP A 739 -2.02 46.17 39.91
CA ASP A 739 -1.34 45.64 41.09
C ASP A 739 -2.19 45.90 42.36
N ASP A 740 -2.33 44.88 43.21
CA ASP A 740 -1.96 44.91 44.64
C ASP A 740 -2.63 43.77 45.45
N ASP A 741 -1.82 43.21 46.36
CA ASP A 741 -2.04 42.21 47.43
C ASP A 741 -2.06 40.69 47.13
#